data_AF-A0A836HV73-F1
#
_entry.id   AF-A0A836HV73-F1
#
_cell.length_a   1.000
_cell.length_b   1.000
_cell.length_c   1.000
_cell.angle_alpha   90.00
_cell.angle_beta   90.00
_cell.angle_gamma   90.00
#
_symmetry.space_group_name_H-M   'P 1'
#
loop_
_entity.id
_entity.type
_entity.pdbx_description
1 polymer ?
#
loop_
_entity_poly.entity_id
_entity_poly.type
_entity_poly.pdbx_seq_one_letter_code
_entity_poly.pdbx_strand_id
1 'polypeptide(L)'
;MPVRRYGGRYNDSPGVTSSLNPRCIGSVPLASRASATGRQSSLHRDPVSLEAHCANEEEEQREPSVEIEVEMMDDEPPRGFQKVSRGASCTADATSHSQWSPRNAMTASNYTLYTNERQRQVYEALRSLPPLPELQEPRRVKEYSEASLKDSLYRIIEAYDVIMVAGAFFGDEGKGKTVDAVAHHPMCTCIARVNSGENAGHTVYDKTGRQFVFNLAPSALLLPGKKNYIGPECVMDPISFMEKEIVQLIKAGITYRDRLFIGNVCIVTPYHKLLDLLGSAANASTLKGMAPVHGSKVMKRGIRLDHVFNDDETLRKRLEKDMDTYLGLLKVKNLSDADVVRLCHEENSDGVLRVPDYVIAFAQAKKKVDFLVDLYRDRVRHNPDFPARCDVIYELRAAVLRGEKVLLEGPQSYWLSNARTKFWESTTSADTTAAGLLAAAQVNFQQFKSVVLNVHKAPGSSRVGIGACPSSFVPQDYFSAQNIKTLRDLPPATCADFEAVQRTLFRDGFPYSNDKAKHNGIMAPVEYSDKTGTYSIGVAMAIASAQHHGECGAVTKKPRVCGFFDCVLQHEVNSIQGPYLTISALDRGDEYDKVGVTIAYVYYDPEGKRVDVNGRVYKNGDIIRAGDPVPSEAALYHCHPIVKLIDGWRDKPIAAAKRRRNTPLPRGVCELLSTIEYFTNCKVLSIGNGPNGDDIIYFRQ
;
A
#
# COMPACT_ATOMS: atom_id res chain seq x y z
N MET A 1 20.13 -19.87 38.02
CA MET A 1 21.15 -18.82 38.27
C MET A 1 20.47 -17.45 38.25
N PRO A 2 21.03 -16.40 38.88
CA PRO A 2 20.24 -15.26 39.36
C PRO A 2 20.06 -14.09 38.38
N VAL A 3 18.94 -13.39 38.50
CA VAL A 3 18.62 -12.14 37.79
C VAL A 3 19.33 -10.95 38.46
N ARG A 4 20.15 -10.20 37.70
CA ARG A 4 20.73 -8.94 38.18
C ARG A 4 19.68 -7.82 38.12
N ARG A 5 19.31 -7.26 39.29
CA ARG A 5 18.66 -5.94 39.37
C ARG A 5 19.73 -4.86 39.23
N TYR A 6 19.53 -3.92 38.30
CA TYR A 6 20.27 -2.65 38.30
C TYR A 6 19.45 -1.61 39.08
N GLY A 7 20.04 -1.04 40.13
CA GLY A 7 19.46 0.09 40.87
C GLY A 7 20.01 1.41 40.34
N GLY A 8 19.11 2.32 39.94
CA GLY A 8 19.43 3.72 39.68
C GLY A 8 18.98 4.59 40.86
N ARG A 9 19.83 5.52 41.31
CA ARG A 9 19.47 6.49 42.36
C ARG A 9 18.62 7.61 41.76
N TYR A 10 17.60 8.03 42.49
CA TYR A 10 17.00 9.36 42.38
C TYR A 10 17.07 10.02 43.76
N ASN A 11 17.38 11.31 43.79
CA ASN A 11 17.57 12.07 45.03
C ASN A 11 16.25 12.50 45.66
N ASP A 12 16.26 12.72 46.97
CA ASP A 12 15.12 13.13 47.77
C ASP A 12 14.63 14.57 47.48
N SER A 13 13.32 14.78 47.66
CA SER A 13 12.71 16.06 48.02
C SER A 13 11.36 15.78 48.72
N PRO A 14 11.03 16.45 49.86
CA PRO A 14 9.96 15.99 50.75
C PRO A 14 8.60 16.68 50.56
N GLY A 15 7.54 15.96 50.96
CA GLY A 15 6.14 16.44 50.97
C GLY A 15 5.36 16.03 49.70
N VAL A 16 4.08 15.65 49.75
CA VAL A 16 3.09 15.72 50.85
C VAL A 16 2.40 14.36 51.03
N THR A 17 2.11 13.98 52.28
CA THR A 17 1.34 12.76 52.63
C THR A 17 -0.01 13.11 53.26
N SER A 18 -1.11 12.50 52.79
CA SER A 18 -2.26 12.05 53.59
C SER A 18 -3.40 11.46 52.73
N SER A 19 -4.36 10.80 53.42
CA SER A 19 -5.66 10.31 52.92
C SER A 19 -5.70 9.22 51.83
N LEU A 20 -5.34 8.00 52.23
CA LEU A 20 -6.10 6.80 51.84
C LEU A 20 -6.59 6.10 53.12
N ASN A 21 -7.88 5.76 53.19
CA ASN A 21 -8.50 5.18 54.40
C ASN A 21 -9.41 3.99 53.99
N PRO A 22 -9.11 2.74 54.41
CA PRO A 22 -9.82 1.55 53.94
C PRO A 22 -10.86 1.03 54.94
N ARG A 23 -12.04 0.57 54.48
CA ARG A 23 -12.92 -0.40 55.19
C ARG A 23 -14.08 -0.93 54.34
N CYS A 24 -14.65 -2.06 54.80
CA CYS A 24 -15.84 -2.78 54.31
C CYS A 24 -15.72 -3.31 52.87
N ILE A 25 -15.57 -4.61 52.57
CA ILE A 25 -16.11 -5.87 53.16
C ILE A 25 -17.62 -6.05 52.93
N GLY A 26 -17.94 -7.01 52.06
CA GLY A 26 -19.25 -7.64 51.82
C GLY A 26 -18.99 -8.89 50.96
N SER A 27 -19.61 -10.03 51.26
CA SER A 27 -19.01 -11.35 50.91
C SER A 27 -20.00 -12.47 50.57
N VAL A 28 -19.71 -13.19 49.46
CA VAL A 28 -19.98 -14.64 49.25
C VAL A 28 -21.49 -15.02 49.08
N PRO A 29 -21.88 -16.13 48.41
CA PRO A 29 -21.10 -17.20 47.75
C PRO A 29 -21.35 -17.40 46.23
N LEU A 30 -20.47 -18.16 45.58
CA LEU A 30 -20.86 -19.03 44.46
C LEU A 30 -21.41 -20.35 45.02
N ALA A 31 -22.45 -20.91 44.39
CA ALA A 31 -22.97 -22.24 44.71
C ALA A 31 -22.88 -23.18 43.49
N SER A 32 -22.55 -24.45 43.73
CA SER A 32 -22.37 -25.48 42.70
C SER A 32 -23.53 -26.49 42.68
N ARG A 33 -23.75 -27.15 41.53
CA ARG A 33 -24.52 -28.39 41.44
C ARG A 33 -24.02 -29.27 40.29
N ALA A 34 -23.64 -30.50 40.62
CA ALA A 34 -23.62 -31.66 39.71
C ALA A 34 -24.90 -32.51 39.99
N SER A 35 -25.19 -33.67 39.40
CA SER A 35 -24.58 -34.52 38.36
C SER A 35 -25.73 -35.31 37.65
N ALA A 36 -25.59 -36.16 36.63
CA ALA A 36 -24.49 -36.62 35.76
C ALA A 36 -25.11 -36.72 34.31
N THR A 37 -24.84 -37.61 33.33
CA THR A 37 -23.99 -38.80 33.06
C THR A 37 -23.69 -38.82 31.54
N GLY A 38 -22.63 -39.43 31.00
CA GLY A 38 -21.46 -40.07 31.60
C GLY A 38 -20.76 -41.02 30.61
N ARG A 39 -19.43 -41.22 30.76
CA ARG A 39 -18.53 -42.12 29.96
C ARG A 39 -18.34 -41.69 28.48
N GLN A 40 -17.20 -41.86 27.81
CA GLN A 40 -15.80 -42.23 28.12
C GLN A 40 -14.91 -41.77 26.91
N SER A 41 -13.57 -41.76 26.88
CA SER A 41 -12.50 -42.15 27.83
C SER A 41 -11.21 -41.33 27.59
N SER A 42 -10.16 -41.60 28.35
CA SER A 42 -8.79 -41.02 28.33
C SER A 42 -7.82 -41.88 27.46
N LEU A 43 -6.50 -41.61 27.25
CA LEU A 43 -5.43 -40.95 28.04
C LEU A 43 -4.35 -40.26 27.17
N HIS A 44 -3.56 -39.37 27.79
CA HIS A 44 -2.23 -38.92 27.33
C HIS A 44 -1.12 -39.96 27.64
N ARG A 45 0.00 -39.90 26.91
CA ARG A 45 1.34 -40.19 27.47
C ARG A 45 2.45 -39.43 26.71
N ASP A 46 3.53 -39.16 27.44
CA ASP A 46 4.73 -38.41 27.04
C ASP A 46 5.87 -39.32 26.50
N PRO A 47 6.94 -38.76 25.90
CA PRO A 47 7.90 -39.53 25.10
C PRO A 47 8.95 -40.32 25.91
N VAL A 48 9.67 -41.20 25.22
CA VAL A 48 10.77 -42.01 25.76
C VAL A 48 12.04 -41.80 24.94
N SER A 49 13.17 -41.59 25.63
CA SER A 49 14.54 -41.63 25.12
C SER A 49 15.26 -42.87 25.66
N LEU A 50 16.12 -43.53 24.86
CA LEU A 50 16.99 -44.62 25.32
C LEU A 50 18.23 -44.80 24.41
N GLU A 51 19.25 -45.46 24.95
CA GLU A 51 20.63 -45.60 24.45
C GLU A 51 21.11 -47.05 24.74
N ALA A 52 22.28 -47.59 24.35
CA ALA A 52 23.50 -47.04 23.74
C ALA A 52 24.24 -48.15 22.92
N HIS A 53 25.56 -48.01 22.70
CA HIS A 53 26.53 -49.04 22.25
C HIS A 53 26.52 -49.42 20.75
N CYS A 54 27.64 -49.76 20.08
CA CYS A 54 29.11 -49.64 20.31
C CYS A 54 29.78 -49.69 18.91
N ALA A 55 30.80 -48.89 18.54
CA ALA A 55 32.20 -48.78 18.97
C ALA A 55 33.19 -49.67 18.16
N ASN A 56 34.45 -49.19 17.99
CA ASN A 56 35.61 -49.76 17.27
C ASN A 56 35.57 -49.64 15.72
N GLU A 57 36.65 -49.36 14.96
CA GLU A 57 38.03 -48.92 15.29
C GLU A 57 38.74 -48.21 14.08
N GLU A 58 40.05 -47.93 14.19
CA GLU A 58 40.93 -47.04 13.38
C GLU A 58 41.23 -47.58 11.93
N GLU A 59 41.80 -46.85 10.94
CA GLU A 59 43.11 -46.14 10.85
C GLU A 59 43.17 -44.99 9.78
N GLU A 60 44.33 -44.31 9.67
CA GLU A 60 44.61 -43.15 8.77
C GLU A 60 44.90 -43.50 7.29
N GLN A 61 44.69 -42.56 6.35
CA GLN A 61 45.79 -41.92 5.56
C GLN A 61 45.37 -40.81 4.54
N ARG A 62 46.07 -39.67 4.65
CA ARG A 62 46.51 -38.63 3.68
C ARG A 62 45.79 -38.35 2.33
N GLU A 63 45.67 -37.05 2.03
CA GLU A 63 45.36 -36.45 0.71
C GLU A 63 46.50 -36.67 -0.33
N PRO A 64 46.24 -36.43 -1.64
CA PRO A 64 46.46 -35.07 -2.18
C PRO A 64 45.43 -34.58 -3.22
N SER A 65 45.53 -33.29 -3.57
CA SER A 65 44.67 -32.55 -4.52
C SER A 65 45.08 -32.67 -6.00
N VAL A 66 44.12 -32.69 -6.93
CA VAL A 66 44.33 -32.26 -8.33
C VAL A 66 43.16 -31.39 -8.84
N GLU A 67 43.59 -30.38 -9.59
CA GLU A 67 42.97 -29.36 -10.43
C GLU A 67 41.81 -29.79 -11.37
N ILE A 68 41.13 -28.79 -11.95
CA ILE A 68 40.26 -28.92 -13.13
C ILE A 68 40.79 -27.96 -14.20
N GLU A 69 40.98 -28.45 -15.43
CA GLU A 69 41.58 -27.69 -16.54
C GLU A 69 40.63 -26.65 -17.15
N VAL A 70 41.21 -25.66 -17.81
CA VAL A 70 40.53 -24.64 -18.61
C VAL A 70 41.15 -24.65 -20.01
N GLU A 71 40.36 -24.97 -21.04
CA GLU A 71 40.82 -24.79 -22.42
C GLU A 71 40.75 -23.32 -22.84
N MET A 72 41.85 -22.85 -23.44
CA MET A 72 42.01 -21.54 -24.05
C MET A 72 42.08 -21.69 -25.57
N MET A 73 41.62 -20.67 -26.30
CA MET A 73 42.12 -20.38 -27.64
C MET A 73 42.31 -18.86 -27.79
N ASP A 74 43.57 -18.45 -27.84
CA ASP A 74 44.04 -17.16 -28.33
C ASP A 74 43.82 -17.09 -29.88
N ASP A 75 43.90 -15.96 -30.61
CA ASP A 75 44.91 -14.90 -30.59
C ASP A 75 44.36 -13.51 -31.02
N GLU A 76 44.91 -12.46 -30.42
CA GLU A 76 45.04 -11.10 -30.98
C GLU A 76 46.56 -10.92 -31.35
N PRO A 77 47.22 -9.75 -31.59
CA PRO A 77 46.83 -8.33 -31.62
C PRO A 77 47.41 -7.68 -32.94
N PRO A 78 48.06 -6.47 -33.02
CA PRO A 78 48.08 -5.29 -32.14
C PRO A 78 48.07 -3.88 -32.82
N ARG A 79 47.98 -2.85 -31.95
CA ARG A 79 48.47 -1.43 -32.06
C ARG A 79 47.57 -0.38 -32.74
N GLY A 80 47.47 0.80 -32.09
CA GLY A 80 47.12 2.06 -32.78
C GLY A 80 46.52 3.19 -31.94
N PHE A 81 47.26 3.81 -31.02
CA PHE A 81 46.83 5.09 -30.40
C PHE A 81 47.01 6.27 -31.39
N GLN A 82 46.03 7.17 -31.50
CA GLN A 82 46.25 8.62 -31.35
C GLN A 82 44.95 9.47 -31.21
N LYS A 83 45.10 10.73 -30.81
CA LYS A 83 44.06 11.76 -30.55
C LYS A 83 44.08 12.84 -31.67
N VAL A 84 43.40 13.98 -31.42
CA VAL A 84 43.53 15.31 -32.08
C VAL A 84 42.57 15.49 -33.29
N SER A 85 41.74 16.56 -33.42
CA SER A 85 41.36 17.65 -32.49
C SER A 85 40.15 18.49 -32.97
N ARG A 86 39.56 19.29 -32.04
CA ARG A 86 38.97 20.65 -32.19
C ARG A 86 38.10 20.98 -33.45
N GLY A 87 36.86 21.45 -33.23
CA GLY A 87 36.08 22.16 -34.27
C GLY A 87 34.84 22.87 -33.71
N ALA A 88 34.73 24.19 -33.88
CA ALA A 88 33.79 25.07 -33.18
C ALA A 88 32.33 25.06 -33.69
N SER A 89 31.39 24.99 -32.74
CA SER A 89 30.15 25.80 -32.59
C SER A 89 29.25 26.21 -33.79
N CYS A 90 27.94 26.04 -33.56
CA CYS A 90 26.82 26.88 -34.02
C CYS A 90 26.43 26.88 -35.52
N THR A 91 25.32 26.20 -35.81
CA THR A 91 24.06 26.88 -36.21
C THR A 91 22.89 26.12 -35.56
N ALA A 92 21.76 26.80 -35.38
CA ALA A 92 20.50 26.18 -35.00
C ALA A 92 19.56 26.23 -36.19
N ASP A 93 18.83 25.14 -36.45
CA ASP A 93 17.69 25.16 -37.37
C ASP A 93 16.60 24.22 -36.88
N ALA A 94 15.36 24.49 -37.29
CA ALA A 94 14.17 23.98 -36.61
C ALA A 94 13.47 22.82 -37.35
N THR A 95 12.42 22.29 -36.70
CA THR A 95 11.39 21.42 -37.30
C THR A 95 11.84 20.08 -37.91
N SER A 96 11.88 19.05 -37.07
CA SER A 96 11.31 17.75 -37.47
C SER A 96 10.44 17.19 -36.34
N HIS A 97 9.14 17.01 -36.61
CA HIS A 97 8.29 16.19 -35.76
C HIS A 97 8.59 14.73 -36.10
N SER A 98 9.34 14.04 -35.25
CA SER A 98 9.58 12.60 -35.41
C SER A 98 8.26 11.84 -35.29
N GLN A 99 7.85 11.18 -36.38
CA GLN A 99 6.75 10.23 -36.34
C GLN A 99 7.15 9.07 -35.40
N TRP A 100 6.30 8.77 -34.42
CA TRP A 100 6.52 7.66 -33.50
C TRP A 100 6.43 6.33 -34.27
N SER A 101 7.60 5.75 -34.59
CA SER A 101 7.71 4.51 -35.33
C SER A 101 7.88 3.34 -34.36
N PRO A 102 6.90 2.42 -34.24
CA PRO A 102 6.84 1.43 -33.16
C PRO A 102 7.84 0.26 -33.30
N ARG A 103 8.93 0.43 -34.07
CA ARG A 103 9.91 -0.63 -34.39
C ARG A 103 11.23 -0.54 -33.60
N ASN A 104 11.49 0.57 -32.91
CA ASN A 104 12.76 0.79 -32.19
C ASN A 104 12.68 0.53 -30.66
N ALA A 105 11.62 -0.12 -30.20
CA ALA A 105 11.58 -0.66 -28.83
C ALA A 105 12.36 -1.98 -28.78
N MET A 106 13.64 -1.93 -28.38
CA MET A 106 14.47 -3.13 -28.19
C MET A 106 13.97 -3.96 -27.00
N THR A 107 13.11 -4.94 -27.29
CA THR A 107 13.10 -6.31 -26.73
C THR A 107 13.66 -6.46 -25.29
N ALA A 108 13.04 -5.81 -24.31
CA ALA A 108 13.38 -5.95 -22.89
C ALA A 108 12.23 -6.56 -22.05
N SER A 109 11.02 -6.70 -22.61
CA SER A 109 9.88 -7.35 -21.97
C SER A 109 9.03 -8.14 -22.97
N ASN A 110 8.42 -9.22 -22.50
CA ASN A 110 7.56 -10.09 -23.31
C ASN A 110 6.11 -9.55 -23.45
N TYR A 111 5.89 -8.27 -23.13
CA TYR A 111 4.57 -7.67 -23.18
C TYR A 111 4.28 -7.04 -24.55
N THR A 112 3.19 -7.49 -25.15
CA THR A 112 2.65 -7.00 -26.42
C THR A 112 1.58 -5.95 -26.19
N LEU A 113 1.33 -5.09 -27.19
CA LEU A 113 0.14 -4.23 -27.21
C LEU A 113 -1.10 -5.08 -27.49
N TYR A 114 -1.03 -5.90 -28.56
CA TYR A 114 -2.02 -6.85 -29.04
C TYR A 114 -1.98 -8.19 -28.27
N THR A 115 -2.95 -9.08 -28.50
CA THR A 115 -2.99 -10.43 -27.89
C THR A 115 -1.88 -11.32 -28.44
N ASN A 116 -0.98 -11.77 -27.57
CA ASN A 116 0.03 -12.78 -27.90
C ASN A 116 -0.49 -14.22 -27.77
N GLU A 117 0.28 -15.16 -28.32
CA GLU A 117 -0.12 -16.57 -28.39
C GLU A 117 -0.31 -17.23 -27.01
N ARG A 118 0.46 -16.83 -26.00
CA ARG A 118 0.31 -17.35 -24.62
C ARG A 118 -1.05 -16.96 -24.03
N GLN A 119 -1.53 -15.74 -24.28
CA GLN A 119 -2.88 -15.30 -23.88
C GLN A 119 -3.99 -16.09 -24.59
N ARG A 120 -3.80 -16.45 -25.87
CA ARG A 120 -4.76 -17.30 -26.60
C ARG A 120 -4.80 -18.71 -26.04
N GLN A 121 -3.64 -19.32 -25.77
CA GLN A 121 -3.54 -20.66 -25.20
C GLN A 121 -4.19 -20.76 -23.81
N VAL A 122 -4.01 -19.73 -22.96
CA VAL A 122 -4.73 -19.61 -21.68
C VAL A 122 -6.25 -19.58 -21.92
N TYR A 123 -6.74 -18.70 -22.80
CA TYR A 123 -8.18 -18.61 -23.05
C TYR A 123 -8.76 -19.88 -23.66
N GLU A 124 -8.09 -20.50 -24.63
CA GLU A 124 -8.54 -21.74 -25.28
C GLU A 124 -8.68 -22.91 -24.29
N ALA A 125 -7.80 -22.98 -23.28
CA ALA A 125 -7.90 -23.97 -22.21
C ALA A 125 -8.99 -23.65 -21.17
N LEU A 126 -9.31 -22.38 -20.95
CA LEU A 126 -10.24 -21.93 -19.90
C LEU A 126 -11.67 -21.69 -20.41
N ARG A 127 -11.88 -21.39 -21.70
CA ARG A 127 -13.19 -21.03 -22.28
C ARG A 127 -14.23 -22.15 -22.20
N SER A 128 -13.77 -23.40 -22.06
CA SER A 128 -14.59 -24.61 -21.94
C SER A 128 -14.95 -24.97 -20.49
N LEU A 129 -14.45 -24.23 -19.49
CA LEU A 129 -14.79 -24.47 -18.08
C LEU A 129 -16.29 -24.30 -17.84
N PRO A 130 -16.92 -25.19 -17.05
CA PRO A 130 -18.33 -25.07 -16.71
C PRO A 130 -18.57 -23.80 -15.88
N PRO A 131 -19.67 -23.06 -16.11
CA PRO A 131 -20.04 -21.93 -15.27
C PRO A 131 -20.11 -22.28 -13.78
N LEU A 132 -19.38 -21.52 -12.96
CA LEU A 132 -19.52 -21.62 -11.50
C LEU A 132 -20.94 -21.22 -11.08
N PRO A 133 -21.69 -22.05 -10.33
CA PRO A 133 -22.99 -21.68 -9.76
C PRO A 133 -22.98 -20.33 -9.03
N GLU A 134 -21.84 -20.00 -8.40
CA GLU A 134 -21.55 -18.76 -7.70
C GLU A 134 -21.75 -17.50 -8.59
N LEU A 135 -21.57 -17.58 -9.91
CA LEU A 135 -21.83 -16.45 -10.82
C LEU A 135 -23.29 -15.96 -10.76
N GLN A 136 -24.22 -16.84 -10.35
CA GLN A 136 -25.64 -16.51 -10.17
C GLN A 136 -25.98 -15.98 -8.77
N GLU A 137 -25.02 -15.97 -7.83
CA GLU A 137 -25.23 -15.47 -6.48
C GLU A 137 -24.84 -13.98 -6.32
N PRO A 138 -25.45 -13.24 -5.37
CA PRO A 138 -26.59 -13.66 -4.56
C PRO A 138 -27.89 -13.67 -5.36
N ARG A 139 -28.67 -14.77 -5.27
CA ARG A 139 -30.02 -14.87 -5.90
C ARG A 139 -31.02 -13.81 -5.43
N ARG A 140 -30.75 -13.11 -4.32
CA ARG A 140 -31.58 -12.03 -3.76
C ARG A 140 -30.72 -10.78 -3.61
N VAL A 141 -31.04 -9.76 -4.39
CA VAL A 141 -30.50 -8.40 -4.25
C VAL A 141 -31.18 -7.73 -3.05
N LYS A 142 -30.40 -7.13 -2.16
CA LYS A 142 -30.89 -6.31 -1.04
C LYS A 142 -31.26 -4.92 -1.54
N GLU A 143 -32.26 -4.29 -0.92
CA GLU A 143 -32.50 -2.85 -1.07
C GLU A 143 -31.69 -2.09 -0.01
N TYR A 144 -30.94 -1.07 -0.44
CA TYR A 144 -30.14 -0.23 0.44
C TYR A 144 -30.83 1.12 0.64
N SER A 145 -31.20 1.42 1.89
CA SER A 145 -31.82 2.69 2.26
C SER A 145 -30.78 3.67 2.81
N GLU A 146 -30.86 4.92 2.36
CA GLU A 146 -29.98 5.98 2.82
C GLU A 146 -30.25 6.30 4.32
N ALA A 147 -29.17 6.62 5.03
CA ALA A 147 -29.16 6.99 6.43
C ALA A 147 -28.61 8.40 6.65
N SER A 148 -28.91 8.98 7.81
CA SER A 148 -28.13 10.13 8.28
C SER A 148 -26.74 9.66 8.74
N LEU A 149 -25.77 10.57 8.72
CA LEU A 149 -24.45 10.35 9.32
C LEU A 149 -24.55 9.93 10.80
N LYS A 150 -25.56 10.48 11.51
CA LYS A 150 -25.87 10.16 12.90
C LYS A 150 -26.40 8.74 13.09
N ASP A 151 -27.19 8.23 12.15
CA ASP A 151 -27.83 6.90 12.26
C ASP A 151 -26.96 5.75 11.76
N SER A 152 -25.85 6.07 11.09
CA SER A 152 -24.92 5.12 10.49
C SER A 152 -23.54 5.23 11.14
N LEU A 153 -22.63 6.03 10.57
CA LEU A 153 -21.23 6.15 11.03
C LEU A 153 -21.09 6.55 12.50
N TYR A 154 -21.85 7.55 12.98
CA TYR A 154 -21.65 8.05 14.34
C TYR A 154 -22.05 7.03 15.41
N ARG A 155 -23.06 6.18 15.19
CA ARG A 155 -23.38 5.09 16.14
C ARG A 155 -22.20 4.12 16.33
N ILE A 156 -21.39 3.94 15.29
CA ILE A 156 -20.15 3.15 15.37
C ILE A 156 -19.08 3.94 16.14
N ILE A 157 -18.85 5.23 15.83
CA ILE A 157 -17.86 6.06 16.53
C ILE A 157 -18.19 6.22 18.03
N GLU A 158 -19.47 6.32 18.40
CA GLU A 158 -19.92 6.42 19.79
C GLU A 158 -19.63 5.12 20.57
N ALA A 159 -19.83 3.95 19.95
CA ALA A 159 -19.73 2.63 20.58
C ALA A 159 -18.31 2.07 20.82
N TYR A 160 -17.30 2.63 20.14
CA TYR A 160 -15.89 2.20 20.22
C TYR A 160 -14.98 3.36 20.62
N ASP A 161 -13.83 3.08 21.20
CA ASP A 161 -12.92 4.08 21.77
C ASP A 161 -11.79 4.47 20.79
N VAL A 162 -11.35 3.49 19.99
CA VAL A 162 -10.35 3.64 18.93
C VAL A 162 -10.97 3.26 17.58
N ILE A 163 -10.97 4.20 16.64
CA ILE A 163 -11.48 4.01 15.29
C ILE A 163 -10.28 3.94 14.35
N MET A 164 -10.17 2.88 13.55
CA MET A 164 -9.11 2.71 12.55
C MET A 164 -9.70 2.86 11.15
N VAL A 165 -9.08 3.67 10.29
CA VAL A 165 -9.41 3.72 8.86
C VAL A 165 -8.27 3.09 8.08
N ALA A 166 -8.51 1.88 7.55
CA ALA A 166 -7.49 1.03 6.93
C ALA A 166 -7.80 0.77 5.45
N GLY A 167 -6.76 0.74 4.61
CA GLY A 167 -6.91 0.46 3.18
C GLY A 167 -7.06 -1.04 2.96
N ALA A 168 -7.98 -1.44 2.10
CA ALA A 168 -8.33 -2.85 1.90
C ALA A 168 -7.60 -3.50 0.72
N PHE A 169 -7.07 -2.73 -0.22
CA PHE A 169 -6.45 -3.25 -1.45
C PHE A 169 -4.94 -2.99 -1.46
N PHE A 170 -4.40 -2.65 -2.63
CA PHE A 170 -3.00 -2.27 -2.85
C PHE A 170 -2.80 -0.75 -2.95
N GLY A 171 -3.46 0.02 -2.08
CA GLY A 171 -3.23 1.46 -1.94
C GLY A 171 -4.22 2.36 -2.68
N ASP A 172 -4.12 3.65 -2.36
CA ASP A 172 -4.86 4.75 -3.01
C ASP A 172 -6.38 4.56 -3.15
N GLU A 173 -7.00 3.91 -2.16
CA GLU A 173 -8.45 3.66 -2.08
C GLU A 173 -9.26 4.87 -1.60
N GLY A 174 -8.69 6.08 -1.57
CA GLY A 174 -9.40 7.29 -1.12
C GLY A 174 -9.64 7.39 0.40
N LYS A 175 -8.87 6.65 1.22
CA LYS A 175 -8.95 6.62 2.70
C LYS A 175 -9.23 7.97 3.36
N GLY A 176 -8.52 9.03 2.95
CA GLY A 176 -8.62 10.37 3.53
C GLY A 176 -10.05 10.90 3.63
N LYS A 177 -10.94 10.51 2.72
CA LYS A 177 -12.37 10.86 2.78
C LYS A 177 -13.11 10.22 3.96
N THR A 178 -12.79 8.95 4.25
CA THR A 178 -13.33 8.24 5.43
C THR A 178 -12.69 8.73 6.73
N VAL A 179 -11.39 9.09 6.70
CA VAL A 179 -10.69 9.73 7.83
C VAL A 179 -11.36 11.06 8.19
N ASP A 180 -11.60 11.93 7.20
CA ASP A 180 -12.23 13.23 7.39
C ASP A 180 -13.67 13.11 7.95
N ALA A 181 -14.48 12.19 7.42
CA ALA A 181 -15.83 11.94 7.92
C ALA A 181 -15.88 11.41 9.37
N VAL A 182 -14.88 10.61 9.79
CA VAL A 182 -14.74 10.19 11.19
C VAL A 182 -14.24 11.36 12.06
N ALA A 183 -13.26 12.11 11.58
CA ALA A 183 -12.67 13.24 12.29
C ALA A 183 -13.69 14.37 12.55
N HIS A 184 -14.69 14.55 11.69
CA HIS A 184 -15.81 15.47 11.92
C HIS A 184 -16.67 15.13 13.14
N HIS A 185 -16.62 13.90 13.67
CA HIS A 185 -17.35 13.55 14.90
C HIS A 185 -16.88 14.41 16.09
N PRO A 186 -17.77 15.00 16.91
CA PRO A 186 -17.38 15.92 17.98
C PRO A 186 -16.37 15.32 18.97
N MET A 187 -16.60 14.08 19.41
CA MET A 187 -15.71 13.38 20.36
C MET A 187 -14.40 12.87 19.73
N CYS A 188 -14.27 12.87 18.41
CA CYS A 188 -13.04 12.46 17.72
C CYS A 188 -12.04 13.62 17.69
N THR A 189 -11.46 13.96 18.84
CA THR A 189 -10.54 15.09 19.07
C THR A 189 -9.08 14.74 18.75
N CYS A 190 -8.74 13.46 18.77
CA CYS A 190 -7.37 12.95 18.73
C CYS A 190 -7.17 12.07 17.49
N ILE A 191 -6.39 12.55 16.51
CA ILE A 191 -6.13 11.86 15.24
C ILE A 191 -4.64 11.56 15.15
N ALA A 192 -4.24 10.34 14.80
CA ALA A 192 -2.84 9.99 14.65
C ALA A 192 -2.58 9.09 13.44
N ARG A 193 -1.45 9.35 12.76
CA ARG A 193 -0.76 8.31 11.99
C ARG A 193 0.33 7.73 12.86
N VAL A 194 0.39 6.39 12.94
CA VAL A 194 1.20 5.71 13.97
C VAL A 194 2.37 4.90 13.41
N ASN A 195 2.37 4.51 12.14
CA ASN A 195 3.48 3.82 11.48
C ASN A 195 3.66 4.24 10.01
N SER A 196 4.58 3.58 9.30
CA SER A 196 5.01 3.92 7.92
C SER A 196 5.55 5.36 7.80
N GLY A 197 5.63 5.93 6.59
CA GLY A 197 6.24 7.24 6.35
C GLY A 197 5.64 8.04 5.18
N GLU A 198 6.46 8.92 4.59
CA GLU A 198 6.10 9.84 3.50
C GLU A 198 5.84 9.16 2.12
N ASN A 199 5.74 7.83 2.10
CA ASN A 199 5.42 7.04 0.91
C ASN A 199 3.90 6.85 0.68
N ALA A 200 3.06 7.18 1.67
CA ALA A 200 1.64 7.45 1.45
C ALA A 200 1.46 8.91 0.99
N GLY A 201 0.30 9.22 0.41
CA GLY A 201 -0.12 10.60 0.16
C GLY A 201 -1.63 10.69 0.12
N HIS A 202 -2.21 11.66 0.81
CA HIS A 202 -3.64 11.96 0.71
C HIS A 202 -3.84 13.42 0.31
N THR A 203 -4.87 13.65 -0.50
CA THR A 203 -5.35 14.99 -0.87
C THR A 203 -6.52 15.34 0.04
N VAL A 204 -6.49 16.53 0.63
CA VAL A 204 -7.61 17.13 1.36
C VAL A 204 -7.83 18.56 0.87
N TYR A 205 -9.00 19.13 1.16
CA TYR A 205 -9.38 20.48 0.74
C TYR A 205 -9.79 21.29 1.97
N ASP A 206 -9.43 22.58 2.03
CA ASP A 206 -9.96 23.48 3.05
C ASP A 206 -11.38 23.99 2.68
N LYS A 207 -12.00 24.75 3.59
CA LYS A 207 -13.35 25.29 3.43
C LYS A 207 -13.50 26.30 2.27
N THR A 208 -12.40 26.71 1.63
CA THR A 208 -12.38 27.56 0.43
C THR A 208 -12.17 26.76 -0.86
N GLY A 209 -12.05 25.43 -0.77
CA GLY A 209 -11.73 24.56 -1.90
C GLY A 209 -10.23 24.51 -2.23
N ARG A 210 -9.36 25.09 -1.40
CA ARG A 210 -7.90 25.04 -1.61
C ARG A 210 -7.39 23.63 -1.33
N GLN A 211 -6.70 23.05 -2.31
CA GLN A 211 -6.10 21.72 -2.20
C GLN A 211 -4.85 21.74 -1.31
N PHE A 212 -4.72 20.73 -0.45
CA PHE A 212 -3.51 20.37 0.28
C PHE A 212 -3.16 18.91 0.00
N VAL A 213 -1.87 18.59 -0.05
CA VAL A 213 -1.37 17.21 -0.13
C VAL A 213 -0.44 16.96 1.05
N PHE A 214 -0.81 16.03 1.92
CA PHE A 214 0.02 15.58 3.02
C PHE A 214 0.54 14.16 2.74
N ASN A 215 1.77 13.91 3.16
CA ASN A 215 2.48 12.64 2.97
C ASN A 215 2.72 11.93 4.30
N LEU A 216 2.86 12.67 5.41
CA LEU A 216 3.05 12.13 6.76
C LEU A 216 2.07 12.72 7.79
N ALA A 217 1.67 14.00 7.67
CA ALA A 217 0.69 14.60 8.55
C ALA A 217 -0.70 13.93 8.40
N PRO A 218 -1.51 13.82 9.47
CA PRO A 218 -2.86 13.24 9.36
C PRO A 218 -3.86 14.14 8.61
N SER A 219 -4.84 13.53 7.92
CA SER A 219 -5.82 14.21 7.05
C SER A 219 -6.61 15.31 7.77
N ALA A 220 -6.89 15.10 9.05
CA ALA A 220 -7.69 15.99 9.88
C ALA A 220 -6.97 17.29 10.33
N LEU A 221 -5.75 17.56 9.86
CA LEU A 221 -4.98 18.74 10.26
C LEU A 221 -5.66 20.07 9.85
N LEU A 222 -6.51 20.06 8.83
CA LEU A 222 -7.29 21.25 8.44
C LEU A 222 -8.50 21.51 9.37
N LEU A 223 -8.91 20.54 10.19
CA LEU A 223 -10.11 20.65 11.03
C LEU A 223 -9.84 21.40 12.36
N PRO A 224 -10.60 22.45 12.70
CA PRO A 224 -10.47 23.16 13.97
C PRO A 224 -10.76 22.27 15.19
N GLY A 225 -10.06 22.51 16.30
CA GLY A 225 -10.25 21.76 17.56
C GLY A 225 -9.74 20.31 17.53
N LYS A 226 -9.07 19.89 16.46
CA LYS A 226 -8.51 18.54 16.30
C LYS A 226 -7.00 18.54 16.56
N LYS A 227 -6.54 17.71 17.50
CA LYS A 227 -5.12 17.42 17.69
C LYS A 227 -4.70 16.26 16.78
N ASN A 228 -3.58 16.45 16.10
CA ASN A 228 -3.04 15.60 15.05
C ASN A 228 -1.61 15.18 15.44
N TYR A 229 -1.34 13.87 15.43
CA TYR A 229 -0.08 13.32 15.92
C TYR A 229 0.61 12.42 14.88
N ILE A 230 1.94 12.47 14.85
CA ILE A 230 2.80 11.54 14.12
C ILE A 230 3.50 10.64 15.14
N GLY A 231 3.10 9.38 15.24
CA GLY A 231 3.54 8.44 16.27
C GLY A 231 5.02 8.03 16.18
N PRO A 232 5.65 7.61 17.29
CA PRO A 232 7.09 7.32 17.35
C PRO A 232 7.52 6.10 16.52
N GLU A 233 6.57 5.30 16.03
CA GLU A 233 6.83 4.17 15.15
C GLU A 233 6.80 4.54 13.65
N CYS A 234 6.40 5.78 13.30
CA CYS A 234 6.58 6.34 11.96
C CYS A 234 8.06 6.58 11.61
N VAL A 235 8.30 6.72 10.31
CA VAL A 235 9.58 7.14 9.72
C VAL A 235 9.39 8.41 8.91
N MET A 236 10.29 9.38 9.09
CA MET A 236 10.08 10.78 8.67
C MET A 236 11.35 11.36 8.07
N ASP A 237 11.26 11.93 6.86
CA ASP A 237 12.28 12.89 6.41
C ASP A 237 11.86 14.29 6.87
N PRO A 238 12.55 14.90 7.85
CA PRO A 238 12.10 16.17 8.43
C PRO A 238 12.30 17.35 7.47
N ILE A 239 13.17 17.23 6.47
CA ILE A 239 13.44 18.28 5.47
C ILE A 239 12.32 18.27 4.43
N SER A 240 12.04 17.08 3.87
CA SER A 240 10.91 16.81 2.98
C SER A 240 9.57 17.26 3.58
N PHE A 241 9.36 16.97 4.86
CA PHE A 241 8.14 17.34 5.60
C PHE A 241 7.96 18.86 5.72
N MET A 242 9.01 19.60 6.07
CA MET A 242 8.96 21.06 6.13
C MET A 242 8.77 21.69 4.74
N GLU A 243 9.49 21.19 3.74
CA GLU A 243 9.53 21.74 2.37
C GLU A 243 8.30 21.38 1.53
N LYS A 244 7.50 20.40 1.94
CA LYS A 244 6.26 20.00 1.26
C LYS A 244 5.02 20.28 2.09
N GLU A 245 4.93 19.71 3.30
CA GLU A 245 3.68 19.69 4.06
C GLU A 245 3.48 20.98 4.86
N ILE A 246 4.47 21.36 5.67
CA ILE A 246 4.33 22.54 6.55
C ILE A 246 4.36 23.86 5.75
N VAL A 247 5.15 23.95 4.67
CA VAL A 247 5.16 25.16 3.83
C VAL A 247 3.81 25.45 3.16
N GLN A 248 2.98 24.44 2.88
CA GLN A 248 1.61 24.66 2.39
C GLN A 248 0.77 25.41 3.43
N LEU A 249 0.86 24.99 4.70
CA LEU A 249 0.11 25.60 5.82
C LEU A 249 0.58 27.04 6.09
N ILE A 250 1.89 27.29 6.08
CA ILE A 250 2.47 28.62 6.26
C ILE A 250 2.00 29.56 5.13
N LYS A 251 2.14 29.14 3.86
CA LYS A 251 1.67 29.93 2.70
C LYS A 251 0.15 30.15 2.69
N ALA A 252 -0.61 29.24 3.29
CA ALA A 252 -2.06 29.33 3.42
C ALA A 252 -2.53 30.22 4.59
N GLY A 253 -1.63 30.62 5.49
CA GLY A 253 -1.96 31.35 6.72
C GLY A 253 -2.59 30.48 7.83
N ILE A 254 -2.43 29.15 7.76
CA ILE A 254 -3.09 28.20 8.67
C ILE A 254 -2.20 27.93 9.89
N THR A 255 -2.73 28.19 11.10
CA THR A 255 -2.06 27.85 12.36
C THR A 255 -2.13 26.35 12.64
N TYR A 256 -0.98 25.70 12.80
CA TYR A 256 -0.86 24.26 13.05
C TYR A 256 -0.10 23.92 14.34
N ARG A 257 0.62 24.88 14.92
CA ARG A 257 1.61 24.68 16.01
C ARG A 257 0.99 24.19 17.34
N ASP A 258 -0.29 24.49 17.51
CA ASP A 258 -1.17 24.12 18.62
C ASP A 258 -1.94 22.80 18.37
N ARG A 259 -1.90 22.30 17.13
CA ARG A 259 -2.70 21.16 16.65
C ARG A 259 -1.89 20.01 16.06
N LEU A 260 -0.61 20.20 15.73
CA LEU A 260 0.27 19.19 15.12
C LEU A 260 1.46 18.90 16.03
N PHE A 261 1.61 17.63 16.41
CA PHE A 261 2.67 17.18 17.31
C PHE A 261 3.36 15.92 16.78
N ILE A 262 4.65 15.79 17.08
CA ILE A 262 5.51 14.72 16.53
C ILE A 262 6.11 13.92 17.70
N GLY A 263 5.98 12.59 17.63
CA GLY A 263 6.68 11.69 18.54
C GLY A 263 8.17 11.61 18.22
N ASN A 264 8.92 10.83 19.01
CA ASN A 264 10.32 10.54 18.70
C ASN A 264 10.42 9.54 17.51
N VAL A 265 10.15 9.99 16.29
CA VAL A 265 10.16 9.20 15.04
C VAL A 265 11.57 8.72 14.64
N CYS A 266 11.66 7.74 13.75
CA CYS A 266 12.91 7.43 13.05
C CYS A 266 13.12 8.42 11.89
N ILE A 267 14.31 8.98 11.74
CA ILE A 267 14.65 9.92 10.66
C ILE A 267 15.08 9.16 9.40
N VAL A 268 14.36 9.39 8.30
CA VAL A 268 14.85 9.15 6.94
C VAL A 268 15.90 10.21 6.63
N THR A 269 17.10 9.75 6.27
CA THR A 269 18.21 10.64 5.87
C THR A 269 18.38 10.64 4.34
N PRO A 270 19.11 11.61 3.78
CA PRO A 270 19.58 11.56 2.39
C PRO A 270 20.22 10.24 1.96
N TYR A 271 21.10 9.63 2.77
CA TYR A 271 21.69 8.33 2.42
C TYR A 271 20.68 7.18 2.39
N HIS A 272 19.59 7.22 3.17
CA HIS A 272 18.51 6.24 3.03
C HIS A 272 17.79 6.38 1.68
N LYS A 273 17.61 7.61 1.17
CA LYS A 273 17.03 7.86 -0.17
C LYS A 273 17.96 7.47 -1.31
N LEU A 274 19.28 7.63 -1.14
CA LEU A 274 20.27 7.16 -2.10
C LEU A 274 20.43 5.63 -2.08
N LEU A 275 20.37 4.98 -0.91
CA LEU A 275 20.28 3.53 -0.81
C LEU A 275 19.06 2.96 -1.55
N ASP A 276 17.92 3.65 -1.47
CA ASP A 276 16.69 3.31 -2.19
C ASP A 276 16.84 3.47 -3.72
N LEU A 277 17.43 4.59 -4.18
CA LEU A 277 17.75 4.81 -5.61
C LEU A 277 18.74 3.79 -6.17
N LEU A 278 19.80 3.46 -5.42
CA LEU A 278 20.89 2.61 -5.88
C LEU A 278 20.59 1.10 -5.67
N GLY A 279 19.64 0.75 -4.81
CA GLY A 279 19.31 -0.62 -4.44
C GLY A 279 17.99 -1.16 -5.03
N SER A 280 16.99 -0.31 -5.25
CA SER A 280 15.69 -0.74 -5.79
C SER A 280 15.76 -1.05 -7.29
N ALA A 281 14.95 -2.02 -7.73
CA ALA A 281 14.71 -2.27 -9.15
C ALA A 281 14.02 -1.06 -9.81
N ALA A 282 14.22 -0.90 -11.13
CA ALA A 282 13.63 0.20 -11.90
C ALA A 282 12.11 0.26 -11.68
N ASN A 283 11.62 1.47 -11.40
CA ASN A 283 10.23 1.78 -11.05
C ASN A 283 9.61 1.09 -9.81
N ALA A 284 10.26 0.13 -9.14
CA ALA A 284 9.68 -0.62 -8.02
C ALA A 284 9.42 0.23 -6.75
N SER A 285 10.16 1.33 -6.56
CA SER A 285 10.09 2.16 -5.36
C SER A 285 9.46 3.55 -5.56
N THR A 286 9.17 4.22 -4.44
CA THR A 286 8.80 5.64 -4.32
C THR A 286 10.03 6.56 -4.21
N LEU A 287 11.23 6.01 -4.00
CA LEU A 287 12.48 6.75 -3.78
C LEU A 287 12.40 7.68 -2.55
N LYS A 288 11.92 7.12 -1.44
CA LYS A 288 11.70 7.83 -0.17
C LYS A 288 12.48 7.21 0.99
N GLY A 289 13.34 6.23 0.73
CA GLY A 289 14.23 5.64 1.75
C GLY A 289 13.54 4.68 2.71
N MET A 290 12.32 4.24 2.41
CA MET A 290 11.44 3.49 3.33
C MET A 290 12.05 2.14 3.75
N ALA A 291 12.43 1.29 2.80
CA ALA A 291 13.04 0.00 3.13
C ALA A 291 14.40 0.16 3.86
N PRO A 292 15.32 1.02 3.39
CA PRO A 292 16.55 1.33 4.13
C PRO A 292 16.31 1.82 5.57
N VAL A 293 15.43 2.81 5.80
CA VAL A 293 15.22 3.36 7.16
C VAL A 293 14.53 2.36 8.09
N HIS A 294 13.64 1.50 7.57
CA HIS A 294 13.03 0.43 8.34
C HIS A 294 14.06 -0.64 8.72
N GLY A 295 15.01 -0.96 7.81
CA GLY A 295 16.18 -1.78 8.14
C GLY A 295 17.01 -1.18 9.27
N SER A 296 17.39 0.10 9.17
CA SER A 296 18.15 0.82 10.20
C SER A 296 17.41 0.93 11.54
N LYS A 297 16.08 1.04 11.51
CA LYS A 297 15.19 1.02 12.69
C LYS A 297 15.21 -0.35 13.38
N VAL A 298 14.99 -1.44 12.63
CA VAL A 298 15.01 -2.82 13.16
C VAL A 298 16.40 -3.18 13.71
N MET A 299 17.47 -2.75 13.04
CA MET A 299 18.86 -2.90 13.48
C MET A 299 19.26 -1.96 14.63
N LYS A 300 18.32 -1.17 15.20
CA LYS A 300 18.51 -0.28 16.37
C LYS A 300 19.64 0.76 16.23
N ARG A 301 20.03 1.05 14.99
CA ARG A 301 21.10 2.00 14.63
C ARG A 301 20.56 3.33 14.11
N GLY A 302 19.38 3.30 13.47
CA GLY A 302 18.75 4.43 12.81
C GLY A 302 18.60 5.66 13.70
N ILE A 303 18.69 6.83 13.08
CA ILE A 303 18.62 8.12 13.77
C ILE A 303 17.19 8.33 14.29
N ARG A 304 17.05 8.80 15.53
CA ARG A 304 15.77 9.15 16.16
C ARG A 304 15.66 10.67 16.26
N LEU A 305 14.45 11.22 16.21
CA LEU A 305 14.24 12.68 16.22
C LEU A 305 14.90 13.35 17.43
N ASP A 306 14.88 12.71 18.60
CA ASP A 306 15.53 13.25 19.80
C ASP A 306 17.06 13.33 19.67
N HIS A 307 17.72 12.52 18.82
CA HIS A 307 19.15 12.71 18.53
C HIS A 307 19.42 14.06 17.86
N VAL A 308 18.47 14.59 17.08
CA VAL A 308 18.60 15.92 16.45
C VAL A 308 18.39 17.05 17.47
N PHE A 309 17.70 16.83 18.58
CA PHE A 309 17.46 17.87 19.59
C PHE A 309 18.39 17.84 20.80
N ASN A 310 19.00 16.69 21.13
CA ASN A 310 19.71 16.52 22.40
C ASN A 310 21.22 16.84 22.34
N ASP A 311 21.97 16.24 21.41
CA ASP A 311 23.45 16.29 21.40
C ASP A 311 24.04 16.03 20.00
N ASP A 312 24.94 16.90 19.56
CA ASP A 312 25.65 16.81 18.28
C ASP A 312 26.67 15.65 18.27
N GLU A 313 27.33 15.33 19.38
CA GLU A 313 28.36 14.28 19.43
C GLU A 313 27.71 12.89 19.26
N THR A 314 26.61 12.65 19.95
CA THR A 314 25.76 11.46 19.81
C THR A 314 25.15 11.39 18.40
N LEU A 315 24.66 12.50 17.85
CA LEU A 315 24.14 12.53 16.49
C LEU A 315 25.21 12.14 15.46
N ARG A 316 26.43 12.64 15.59
CA ARG A 316 27.58 12.32 14.71
C ARG A 316 27.92 10.84 14.72
N LYS A 317 28.19 10.27 15.91
CA LYS A 317 28.51 8.85 16.09
C LYS A 317 27.39 7.91 15.58
N ARG A 318 26.14 8.36 15.67
CA ARG A 318 24.98 7.64 15.12
C ARG A 318 24.92 7.73 13.59
N LEU A 319 25.13 8.92 13.02
CA LEU A 319 25.14 9.14 11.57
C LEU A 319 26.26 8.36 10.88
N GLU A 320 27.47 8.36 11.44
CA GLU A 320 28.62 7.58 10.95
C GLU A 320 28.26 6.09 10.81
N LYS A 321 27.87 5.47 11.92
CA LYS A 321 27.57 4.03 12.02
C LYS A 321 26.38 3.57 11.16
N ASP A 322 25.43 4.46 10.87
CA ASP A 322 24.25 4.14 10.04
C ASP A 322 24.55 4.35 8.55
N MET A 323 25.37 5.37 8.22
CA MET A 323 25.83 5.70 6.87
C MET A 323 26.84 4.68 6.31
N ASP A 324 27.52 3.89 7.15
CA ASP A 324 28.43 2.81 6.73
C ASP A 324 27.81 1.86 5.66
N THR A 325 26.49 1.61 5.70
CA THR A 325 25.82 0.79 4.67
C THR A 325 25.73 1.50 3.31
N TYR A 326 25.59 2.82 3.28
CA TYR A 326 25.64 3.59 2.04
C TYR A 326 27.06 3.58 1.46
N LEU A 327 28.07 3.84 2.28
CA LEU A 327 29.48 3.79 1.87
C LEU A 327 29.88 2.37 1.40
N GLY A 328 29.39 1.34 2.08
CA GLY A 328 29.54 -0.06 1.67
C GLY A 328 28.91 -0.36 0.32
N LEU A 329 27.68 0.11 0.06
CA LEU A 329 27.02 -0.07 -1.24
C LEU A 329 27.77 0.63 -2.38
N LEU A 330 28.28 1.85 -2.16
CA LEU A 330 29.11 2.55 -3.15
C LEU A 330 30.37 1.74 -3.49
N LYS A 331 31.06 1.21 -2.47
CA LYS A 331 32.25 0.39 -2.66
C LYS A 331 31.95 -0.91 -3.42
N VAL A 332 30.85 -1.60 -3.08
CA VAL A 332 30.43 -2.84 -3.75
C VAL A 332 30.02 -2.60 -5.22
N LYS A 333 29.39 -1.46 -5.51
CA LYS A 333 29.01 -1.09 -6.89
C LYS A 333 30.08 -0.29 -7.66
N ASN A 334 31.25 -0.05 -7.06
CA ASN A 334 32.32 0.78 -7.61
C ASN A 334 31.84 2.18 -8.09
N LEU A 335 30.97 2.83 -7.31
CA LEU A 335 30.38 4.13 -7.65
C LEU A 335 31.09 5.28 -6.93
N SER A 336 31.40 6.36 -7.66
CA SER A 336 31.82 7.62 -7.06
C SER A 336 30.62 8.49 -6.67
N ASP A 337 30.83 9.50 -5.81
CA ASP A 337 29.82 10.52 -5.52
C ASP A 337 29.31 11.23 -6.81
N ALA A 338 30.17 11.37 -7.83
CA ALA A 338 29.79 11.96 -9.11
C ALA A 338 28.85 11.07 -9.93
N ASP A 339 29.00 9.74 -9.85
CA ASP A 339 28.07 8.79 -10.46
C ASP A 339 26.71 8.82 -9.78
N VAL A 340 26.70 8.90 -8.44
CA VAL A 340 25.46 9.04 -7.66
C VAL A 340 24.72 10.32 -8.01
N VAL A 341 25.44 11.45 -8.12
CA VAL A 341 24.87 12.74 -8.55
C VAL A 341 24.30 12.65 -9.97
N ARG A 342 25.02 12.01 -10.91
CA ARG A 342 24.52 11.78 -12.28
C ARG A 342 23.21 10.98 -12.26
N LEU A 343 23.16 9.85 -11.55
CA LEU A 343 21.97 9.00 -11.41
C LEU A 343 20.78 9.77 -10.79
N CYS A 344 21.02 10.69 -9.85
CA CYS A 344 19.97 11.54 -9.28
C CYS A 344 19.37 12.52 -10.30
N HIS A 345 20.18 13.08 -11.20
CA HIS A 345 19.71 13.93 -12.28
C HIS A 345 19.00 13.13 -13.38
N GLU A 346 19.50 11.93 -13.71
CA GLU A 346 18.87 11.00 -14.66
C GLU A 346 17.46 10.58 -14.21
N GLU A 347 17.24 10.25 -12.93
CA GLU A 347 15.91 9.85 -12.42
C GLU A 347 14.92 11.02 -12.20
N ASN A 348 15.42 12.26 -12.19
CA ASN A 348 14.60 13.49 -12.21
C ASN A 348 14.36 14.05 -13.64
N SER A 349 14.95 13.44 -14.68
CA SER A 349 15.02 14.03 -16.03
C SER A 349 13.69 14.16 -16.78
N ASP A 350 12.65 13.43 -16.38
CA ASP A 350 11.28 13.54 -16.92
C ASP A 350 10.47 14.70 -16.30
N GLY A 351 11.10 15.54 -15.48
CA GLY A 351 10.48 16.68 -14.82
C GLY A 351 9.68 16.32 -13.56
N VAL A 352 9.71 15.07 -13.09
CA VAL A 352 9.16 14.67 -11.78
C VAL A 352 10.28 14.65 -10.75
N LEU A 353 10.24 15.58 -9.79
CA LEU A 353 11.25 15.67 -8.71
C LEU A 353 11.10 14.52 -7.72
N ARG A 354 11.77 13.39 -7.99
CA ARG A 354 11.78 12.19 -7.15
C ARG A 354 12.85 12.26 -6.07
N VAL A 355 14.04 12.72 -6.44
CA VAL A 355 15.21 12.95 -5.56
C VAL A 355 15.33 14.44 -5.27
N PRO A 356 15.14 14.91 -4.02
CA PRO A 356 15.23 16.34 -3.69
C PRO A 356 16.66 16.91 -3.71
N ASP A 357 16.78 18.23 -3.90
CA ASP A 357 18.07 18.91 -4.04
C ASP A 357 18.99 18.76 -2.82
N TYR A 358 18.46 18.74 -1.58
CA TYR A 358 19.27 18.50 -0.38
C TYR A 358 19.86 17.07 -0.33
N VAL A 359 19.29 16.11 -1.06
CA VAL A 359 19.84 14.76 -1.21
C VAL A 359 20.98 14.74 -2.23
N ILE A 360 20.86 15.54 -3.30
CA ILE A 360 21.93 15.72 -4.30
C ILE A 360 23.11 16.49 -3.67
N ALA A 361 22.83 17.54 -2.89
CA ALA A 361 23.84 18.27 -2.12
C ALA A 361 24.56 17.39 -1.09
N PHE A 362 23.84 16.46 -0.43
CA PHE A 362 24.47 15.43 0.43
C PHE A 362 25.40 14.50 -0.36
N ALA A 363 25.01 14.06 -1.56
CA ALA A 363 25.88 13.25 -2.42
C ALA A 363 27.15 14.03 -2.78
N GLN A 364 27.04 15.32 -3.14
CA GLN A 364 28.17 16.21 -3.43
C GLN A 364 29.04 16.57 -2.21
N ALA A 365 28.52 16.45 -0.98
CA ALA A 365 29.22 16.91 0.22
C ALA A 365 30.47 16.06 0.53
N LYS A 366 31.64 16.71 0.57
CA LYS A 366 32.91 16.06 0.96
C LYS A 366 32.90 15.56 2.41
N LYS A 367 32.23 16.29 3.31
CA LYS A 367 32.06 15.93 4.72
C LYS A 367 30.61 15.60 5.02
N LYS A 368 30.18 14.39 4.65
CA LYS A 368 28.78 13.95 4.68
C LYS A 368 28.13 13.99 6.07
N VAL A 369 28.91 13.76 7.14
CA VAL A 369 28.43 13.84 8.53
C VAL A 369 28.19 15.28 8.96
N ASP A 370 29.17 16.18 8.74
CA ASP A 370 29.02 17.62 9.04
C ASP A 370 27.78 18.19 8.34
N PHE A 371 27.66 17.94 7.03
CA PHE A 371 26.51 18.38 6.22
C PHE A 371 25.17 17.98 6.84
N LEU A 372 25.02 16.75 7.33
CA LEU A 372 23.75 16.30 7.94
C LEU A 372 23.52 16.89 9.33
N VAL A 373 24.57 17.09 10.13
CA VAL A 373 24.46 17.73 11.45
C VAL A 373 24.00 19.18 11.29
N ASP A 374 24.63 19.94 10.39
CA ASP A 374 24.30 21.34 10.14
C ASP A 374 22.91 21.47 9.49
N LEU A 375 22.59 20.62 8.50
CA LEU A 375 21.25 20.54 7.88
C LEU A 375 20.14 20.32 8.91
N TYR A 376 20.30 19.38 9.85
CA TYR A 376 19.29 19.14 10.88
C TYR A 376 19.33 20.20 12.00
N ARG A 377 20.49 20.78 12.33
CA ARG A 377 20.57 21.90 13.27
C ARG A 377 19.72 23.07 12.77
N ASP A 378 19.90 23.47 11.51
CA ASP A 378 19.31 24.69 10.97
C ASP A 378 17.87 24.49 10.51
N ARG A 379 17.57 23.37 9.83
CA ARG A 379 16.23 23.11 9.26
C ARG A 379 15.26 22.42 10.23
N VAL A 380 15.74 21.90 11.37
CA VAL A 380 14.91 21.15 12.34
C VAL A 380 15.06 21.66 13.78
N ARG A 381 16.28 21.73 14.34
CA ARG A 381 16.47 22.12 15.76
C ARG A 381 16.18 23.60 16.01
N HIS A 382 16.69 24.47 15.14
CA HIS A 382 16.56 25.93 15.27
C HIS A 382 15.52 26.55 14.34
N ASN A 383 14.89 25.73 13.49
CA ASN A 383 13.78 26.15 12.66
C ASN A 383 12.53 26.39 13.53
N PRO A 384 12.06 27.64 13.70
CA PRO A 384 10.94 27.92 14.59
C PRO A 384 9.63 27.31 14.08
N ASP A 385 9.50 26.99 12.79
CA ASP A 385 8.32 26.38 12.17
C ASP A 385 8.26 24.85 12.31
N PHE A 386 9.30 24.20 12.84
CA PHE A 386 9.23 22.77 13.08
C PHE A 386 8.19 22.45 14.18
N PRO A 387 7.22 21.53 13.96
CA PRO A 387 6.17 21.27 14.94
C PRO A 387 6.67 20.69 16.27
N ALA A 388 5.90 20.90 17.33
CA ALA A 388 6.30 20.54 18.69
C ALA A 388 6.44 19.02 18.89
N ARG A 389 7.47 18.60 19.63
CA ARG A 389 7.65 17.21 20.05
C ARG A 389 6.79 16.89 21.28
N CYS A 390 6.24 15.69 21.36
CA CYS A 390 5.51 15.20 22.54
C CYS A 390 5.62 13.67 22.72
N ASP A 391 5.23 13.17 23.89
CA ASP A 391 4.90 11.74 24.03
C ASP A 391 3.50 11.48 23.45
N VAL A 392 3.48 11.05 22.19
CA VAL A 392 2.24 10.70 21.47
C VAL A 392 1.52 9.52 22.14
N ILE A 393 2.24 8.56 22.71
CA ILE A 393 1.61 7.37 23.31
C ILE A 393 0.88 7.75 24.60
N TYR A 394 1.48 8.65 25.39
CA TYR A 394 0.79 9.29 26.51
C TYR A 394 -0.44 10.08 26.05
N GLU A 395 -0.32 10.95 25.04
CA GLU A 395 -1.46 11.77 24.57
C GLU A 395 -2.62 10.93 23.99
N LEU A 396 -2.33 9.86 23.22
CA LEU A 396 -3.33 8.91 22.73
C LEU A 396 -4.08 8.24 23.89
N ARG A 397 -3.35 7.70 24.86
CA ARG A 397 -3.93 7.04 26.03
C ARG A 397 -4.72 8.03 26.90
N ALA A 398 -4.21 9.24 27.08
CA ALA A 398 -4.83 10.29 27.88
C ALA A 398 -6.14 10.79 27.25
N ALA A 399 -6.23 10.85 25.91
CA ALA A 399 -7.49 11.15 25.21
C ALA A 399 -8.58 10.11 25.55
N VAL A 400 -8.30 8.82 25.35
CA VAL A 400 -9.28 7.76 25.63
C VAL A 400 -9.68 7.73 27.11
N LEU A 401 -8.73 7.95 28.03
CA LEU A 401 -9.02 8.04 29.46
C LEU A 401 -9.88 9.26 29.87
N ARG A 402 -9.98 10.30 29.03
CA ARG A 402 -10.92 11.43 29.20
C ARG A 402 -12.28 11.18 28.53
N GLY A 403 -12.49 10.01 27.92
CA GLY A 403 -13.69 9.69 27.14
C GLY A 403 -13.71 10.26 25.72
N GLU A 404 -12.59 10.83 25.26
CA GLU A 404 -12.41 11.21 23.85
C GLU A 404 -12.21 9.98 22.97
N LYS A 405 -12.48 10.12 21.67
CA LYS A 405 -12.27 9.06 20.67
C LYS A 405 -10.96 9.30 19.92
N VAL A 406 -10.18 8.23 19.75
CA VAL A 406 -8.94 8.24 18.96
C VAL A 406 -9.21 7.71 17.56
N LEU A 407 -8.78 8.45 16.53
CA LEU A 407 -8.77 8.01 15.14
C LEU A 407 -7.34 7.68 14.69
N LEU A 408 -7.11 6.43 14.30
CA LEU A 408 -5.86 5.99 13.68
C LEU A 408 -6.02 6.00 12.15
N GLU A 409 -5.24 6.85 11.49
CA GLU A 409 -5.15 6.89 10.04
C GLU A 409 -4.16 5.83 9.53
N GLY A 410 -4.66 4.86 8.76
CA GLY A 410 -3.84 3.89 8.05
C GLY A 410 -3.10 4.52 6.85
N PRO A 411 -1.77 4.34 6.71
CA PRO A 411 -0.97 5.00 5.68
C PRO A 411 -1.16 4.33 4.31
N GLN A 412 -0.70 3.09 4.14
CA GLN A 412 -1.03 2.25 2.98
C GLN A 412 -2.20 1.33 3.33
N SER A 413 -2.09 0.04 3.04
CA SER A 413 -3.24 -0.86 2.91
C SER A 413 -2.85 -2.30 3.23
N TYR A 414 -3.85 -3.13 3.52
CA TYR A 414 -3.71 -4.50 4.01
C TYR A 414 -2.75 -5.36 3.16
N TRP A 415 -2.91 -5.37 1.85
CA TRP A 415 -2.09 -6.20 0.95
C TRP A 415 -0.71 -5.63 0.64
N LEU A 416 -0.42 -4.40 1.09
CA LEU A 416 0.92 -3.81 1.09
C LEU A 416 1.64 -3.96 2.44
N SER A 417 1.07 -4.65 3.43
CA SER A 417 1.72 -4.86 4.73
C SER A 417 2.77 -5.97 4.67
N ASN A 418 3.97 -5.72 5.22
CA ASN A 418 4.97 -6.77 5.41
C ASN A 418 4.55 -7.87 6.41
N ALA A 419 3.47 -7.68 7.18
CA ALA A 419 2.87 -8.75 7.97
C ALA A 419 2.06 -9.75 7.12
N ARG A 420 1.94 -9.55 5.79
CA ARG A 420 1.38 -10.51 4.85
C ARG A 420 2.48 -11.23 4.07
N THR A 421 2.78 -12.47 4.45
CA THR A 421 3.71 -13.36 3.72
C THR A 421 3.33 -13.63 2.26
N LYS A 422 2.07 -13.32 1.87
CA LYS A 422 1.52 -13.61 0.55
C LYS A 422 2.07 -12.72 -0.57
N PHE A 423 2.53 -11.51 -0.26
CA PHE A 423 3.04 -10.53 -1.24
C PHE A 423 4.39 -9.95 -0.82
N TRP A 424 5.19 -10.71 -0.08
CA TRP A 424 6.36 -10.21 0.68
C TRP A 424 7.29 -9.31 -0.15
N GLU A 425 7.68 -9.73 -1.35
CA GLU A 425 8.60 -9.01 -2.24
C GLU A 425 8.00 -7.71 -2.82
N SER A 426 6.67 -7.56 -2.78
CA SER A 426 5.92 -6.47 -3.37
C SER A 426 5.15 -5.61 -2.35
N THR A 427 5.50 -5.73 -1.06
CA THR A 427 4.93 -4.97 0.07
C THR A 427 5.76 -3.75 0.47
N THR A 428 5.23 -2.92 1.40
CA THR A 428 6.00 -1.88 2.08
C THR A 428 6.54 -2.39 3.42
N SER A 429 7.66 -1.84 3.89
CA SER A 429 8.41 -2.35 5.06
C SER A 429 7.77 -2.06 6.43
N ALA A 430 6.47 -1.79 6.47
CA ALA A 430 5.68 -1.48 7.65
C ALA A 430 4.43 -2.36 7.71
N ASP A 431 3.95 -2.68 8.92
CA ASP A 431 2.68 -3.39 9.05
C ASP A 431 1.50 -2.42 8.90
N THR A 432 0.93 -2.40 7.71
CA THR A 432 -0.19 -1.53 7.33
C THR A 432 -1.56 -2.19 7.49
N THR A 433 -1.63 -3.31 8.21
CA THR A 433 -2.90 -3.87 8.71
C THR A 433 -3.41 -3.11 9.93
N ALA A 434 -4.70 -3.25 10.24
CA ALA A 434 -5.30 -2.72 11.46
C ALA A 434 -4.61 -3.23 12.75
N ALA A 435 -4.13 -4.48 12.77
CA ALA A 435 -3.34 -5.01 13.89
C ALA A 435 -2.01 -4.24 14.05
N GLY A 436 -1.33 -3.96 12.94
CA GLY A 436 -0.11 -3.14 12.91
C GLY A 436 -0.32 -1.70 13.36
N LEU A 437 -1.47 -1.09 13.03
CA LEU A 437 -1.85 0.23 13.52
C LEU A 437 -2.10 0.21 15.04
N LEU A 438 -2.88 -0.74 15.53
CA LEU A 438 -3.20 -0.88 16.95
C LEU A 438 -1.95 -1.15 17.81
N ALA A 439 -1.04 -2.00 17.32
CA ALA A 439 0.25 -2.26 17.94
C ALA A 439 1.16 -1.02 17.95
N ALA A 440 1.26 -0.30 16.83
CA ALA A 440 2.07 0.92 16.72
C ALA A 440 1.53 2.09 17.57
N ALA A 441 0.21 2.14 17.80
CA ALA A 441 -0.43 3.08 18.71
C ALA A 441 -0.17 2.76 20.20
N GLN A 442 0.26 1.53 20.52
CA GLN A 442 0.54 1.04 21.88
C GLN A 442 -0.63 1.22 22.88
N VAL A 443 -1.86 1.29 22.37
CA VAL A 443 -3.09 1.40 23.17
C VAL A 443 -3.49 0.01 23.66
N ASN A 444 -3.87 -0.11 24.94
CA ASN A 444 -4.26 -1.39 25.54
C ASN A 444 -5.62 -1.88 25.01
N PHE A 445 -5.59 -2.77 24.01
CA PHE A 445 -6.78 -3.37 23.40
C PHE A 445 -7.58 -4.32 24.31
N GLN A 446 -7.06 -4.70 25.49
CA GLN A 446 -7.87 -5.38 26.52
C GLN A 446 -8.68 -4.39 27.36
N GLN A 447 -8.29 -3.11 27.38
CA GLN A 447 -8.95 -2.05 28.14
C GLN A 447 -9.92 -1.23 27.28
N PHE A 448 -9.61 -1.04 25.99
CA PHE A 448 -10.31 -0.11 25.11
C PHE A 448 -10.86 -0.82 23.87
N LYS A 449 -12.09 -0.48 23.47
CA LYS A 449 -12.77 -1.09 22.32
C LYS A 449 -12.25 -0.45 21.02
N SER A 450 -11.88 -1.27 20.04
CA SER A 450 -11.47 -0.80 18.72
C SER A 450 -12.35 -1.30 17.57
N VAL A 451 -12.54 -0.47 16.54
CA VAL A 451 -13.24 -0.83 15.30
C VAL A 451 -12.43 -0.42 14.07
N VAL A 452 -12.53 -1.20 13.00
CA VAL A 452 -11.91 -0.89 11.70
C VAL A 452 -13.00 -0.55 10.69
N LEU A 453 -12.77 0.54 9.95
CA LEU A 453 -13.46 0.89 8.72
C LEU A 453 -12.50 0.59 7.57
N ASN A 454 -12.74 -0.51 6.87
CA ASN A 454 -11.97 -0.86 5.67
C ASN A 454 -12.38 0.06 4.53
N VAL A 455 -11.42 0.50 3.71
CA VAL A 455 -11.69 1.35 2.54
C VAL A 455 -11.18 0.66 1.27
N HIS A 456 -12.09 0.43 0.32
CA HIS A 456 -11.81 -0.11 -1.02
C HIS A 456 -12.33 0.85 -2.10
N LYS A 457 -11.85 0.70 -3.34
CA LYS A 457 -12.29 1.49 -4.51
C LYS A 457 -13.27 0.69 -5.37
N ALA A 458 -14.18 1.35 -6.08
CA ALA A 458 -15.05 0.75 -7.09
C ALA A 458 -15.37 1.80 -8.19
N PRO A 459 -15.96 1.43 -9.36
CA PRO A 459 -16.29 0.07 -9.81
C PRO A 459 -15.05 -0.79 -10.11
N GLY A 460 -13.88 -0.18 -10.31
CA GLY A 460 -12.61 -0.86 -10.51
C GLY A 460 -11.65 -0.73 -9.33
N SER A 461 -10.78 -1.74 -9.18
CA SER A 461 -9.64 -1.73 -8.27
C SER A 461 -8.40 -1.10 -8.92
N SER A 462 -7.38 -0.74 -8.14
CA SER A 462 -6.10 -0.22 -8.64
C SER A 462 -4.94 -0.66 -7.76
N ARG A 463 -3.86 -1.20 -8.32
CA ARG A 463 -2.66 -1.60 -7.56
C ARG A 463 -1.49 -0.62 -7.76
N VAL A 464 -0.79 -0.35 -6.65
CA VAL A 464 0.45 0.45 -6.59
C VAL A 464 1.65 -0.47 -6.40
N GLY A 465 2.81 -0.12 -6.95
CA GLY A 465 4.02 -0.94 -6.94
C GLY A 465 4.04 -1.97 -8.08
N ILE A 466 4.85 -3.02 -7.92
CA ILE A 466 4.86 -4.24 -8.76
C ILE A 466 4.05 -5.36 -8.07
N GLY A 467 3.92 -6.53 -8.68
CA GLY A 467 3.39 -7.76 -8.06
C GLY A 467 2.08 -8.32 -8.66
N ALA A 468 1.73 -9.56 -8.30
CA ALA A 468 0.60 -10.32 -8.85
C ALA A 468 -0.76 -9.72 -8.46
N CYS A 469 -1.65 -9.52 -9.43
CA CYS A 469 -3.00 -8.99 -9.18
C CYS A 469 -3.98 -9.58 -10.21
N PRO A 470 -4.57 -10.76 -9.97
CA PRO A 470 -5.38 -11.49 -10.95
C PRO A 470 -6.59 -10.72 -11.51
N SER A 471 -7.12 -9.77 -10.74
CA SER A 471 -8.24 -8.90 -11.14
C SER A 471 -7.84 -7.73 -12.05
N SER A 472 -6.54 -7.47 -12.26
CA SER A 472 -6.04 -6.41 -13.14
C SER A 472 -6.22 -6.71 -14.63
N PHE A 473 -6.43 -5.67 -15.45
CA PHE A 473 -6.58 -5.81 -16.90
C PHE A 473 -5.27 -6.16 -17.63
N VAL A 474 -4.11 -5.87 -17.01
CA VAL A 474 -2.75 -6.20 -17.48
C VAL A 474 -1.86 -6.59 -16.28
N PRO A 475 -0.71 -7.25 -16.50
CA PRO A 475 0.32 -7.43 -15.47
C PRO A 475 0.76 -6.09 -14.85
N GLN A 476 1.05 -6.10 -13.56
CA GLN A 476 1.24 -4.87 -12.77
C GLN A 476 2.45 -4.03 -13.22
N ASP A 477 3.50 -4.69 -13.69
CA ASP A 477 4.73 -4.07 -14.18
C ASP A 477 4.62 -3.59 -15.64
N TYR A 478 3.52 -3.87 -16.35
CA TYR A 478 3.31 -3.56 -17.77
C TYR A 478 3.79 -2.16 -18.18
N PHE A 479 3.32 -1.10 -17.52
CA PHE A 479 3.76 0.27 -17.83
C PHE A 479 5.27 0.46 -17.62
N SER A 480 5.83 -0.07 -16.53
CA SER A 480 7.26 0.03 -16.22
C SER A 480 8.13 -0.74 -17.22
N ALA A 481 7.66 -1.91 -17.65
CA ALA A 481 8.29 -2.79 -18.63
C ALA A 481 8.16 -2.28 -20.09
N GLN A 482 7.35 -1.24 -20.31
CA GLN A 482 7.28 -0.43 -21.54
C GLN A 482 7.97 0.96 -21.35
N ASN A 483 8.70 1.16 -20.25
CA ASN A 483 9.38 2.41 -19.86
C ASN A 483 8.46 3.64 -19.69
N ILE A 484 7.16 3.43 -19.41
CA ILE A 484 6.18 4.48 -19.11
C ILE A 484 6.31 4.83 -17.62
N LYS A 485 7.00 5.94 -17.32
CA LYS A 485 7.18 6.51 -15.97
C LYS A 485 6.01 7.41 -15.55
N THR A 486 5.29 8.02 -16.50
CA THR A 486 4.16 8.92 -16.25
C THR A 486 3.02 8.75 -17.27
N LEU A 487 1.83 9.26 -16.95
CA LEU A 487 0.71 9.34 -17.91
C LEU A 487 0.99 10.24 -19.13
N ARG A 488 2.06 11.05 -19.13
CA ARG A 488 2.45 11.92 -20.27
C ARG A 488 3.25 11.19 -21.33
N ASP A 489 3.82 10.04 -20.99
CA ASP A 489 4.68 9.25 -21.87
C ASP A 489 3.81 8.40 -22.83
N LEU A 490 2.53 8.24 -22.49
CA LEU A 490 1.48 7.73 -23.37
C LEU A 490 0.98 8.87 -24.29
N PRO A 491 0.84 8.64 -25.61
CA PRO A 491 0.19 9.61 -26.49
C PRO A 491 -1.24 9.94 -26.00
N PRO A 492 -1.64 11.23 -25.87
CA PRO A 492 -2.97 11.61 -25.34
C PRO A 492 -4.18 11.15 -26.17
N ALA A 493 -3.94 10.52 -27.32
CA ALA A 493 -4.97 9.98 -28.20
C ALA A 493 -5.14 8.46 -28.10
N THR A 494 -4.24 7.74 -27.40
CA THR A 494 -4.22 6.28 -27.36
C THR A 494 -5.22 5.75 -26.35
N CYS A 495 -6.19 4.96 -26.83
CA CYS A 495 -7.29 4.39 -26.04
C CYS A 495 -8.13 5.46 -25.30
N ALA A 496 -8.15 6.69 -25.81
CA ALA A 496 -8.79 7.84 -25.15
C ALA A 496 -10.33 7.81 -25.19
N ASP A 497 -10.95 7.01 -26.05
CA ASP A 497 -12.40 6.78 -26.05
C ASP A 497 -12.76 5.68 -25.04
N PHE A 498 -12.91 6.09 -23.79
CA PHE A 498 -13.27 5.19 -22.68
C PHE A 498 -14.62 4.47 -22.93
N GLU A 499 -15.59 5.14 -23.58
CA GLU A 499 -16.92 4.57 -23.83
C GLU A 499 -16.86 3.44 -24.86
N ALA A 500 -16.10 3.62 -25.95
CA ALA A 500 -15.87 2.57 -26.95
C ALA A 500 -15.07 1.39 -26.39
N VAL A 501 -14.03 1.67 -25.58
CA VAL A 501 -13.21 0.63 -24.94
C VAL A 501 -14.05 -0.22 -23.97
N GLN A 502 -14.79 0.38 -23.03
CA GLN A 502 -15.59 -0.40 -22.08
C GLN A 502 -16.74 -1.18 -22.76
N ARG A 503 -17.34 -0.64 -23.83
CA ARG A 503 -18.32 -1.40 -24.64
C ARG A 503 -17.69 -2.63 -25.29
N THR A 504 -16.50 -2.50 -25.85
CA THR A 504 -15.80 -3.62 -26.50
C THR A 504 -15.45 -4.71 -25.47
N LEU A 505 -14.99 -4.31 -24.29
CA LEU A 505 -14.73 -5.22 -23.16
C LEU A 505 -15.97 -6.02 -22.74
N PHE A 506 -17.12 -5.36 -22.52
CA PHE A 506 -18.30 -6.04 -22.00
C PHE A 506 -19.13 -6.77 -23.06
N ARG A 507 -19.08 -6.33 -24.33
CA ARG A 507 -19.75 -6.99 -25.46
C ARG A 507 -18.98 -8.22 -25.94
N ASP A 508 -17.71 -8.04 -26.26
CA ASP A 508 -16.92 -9.03 -27.00
C ASP A 508 -15.99 -9.80 -26.06
N GLY A 509 -15.43 -9.14 -25.04
CA GLY A 509 -14.61 -9.76 -24.00
C GLY A 509 -15.40 -10.72 -23.10
N PHE A 510 -16.74 -10.69 -23.11
CA PHE A 510 -17.59 -11.66 -22.42
C PHE A 510 -18.76 -12.09 -23.33
N PRO A 511 -18.50 -12.87 -24.40
CA PRO A 511 -19.45 -13.09 -25.49
C PRO A 511 -20.72 -13.87 -25.06
N TYR A 512 -20.62 -14.65 -23.98
CA TYR A 512 -21.76 -15.37 -23.40
C TYR A 512 -22.46 -14.62 -22.26
N SER A 513 -22.15 -13.35 -22.00
CA SER A 513 -22.67 -12.57 -20.84
C SER A 513 -24.20 -12.57 -20.67
N ASN A 514 -24.96 -12.72 -21.75
CA ASN A 514 -26.42 -12.80 -21.72
C ASN A 514 -26.98 -14.24 -21.57
N ASP A 515 -26.14 -15.27 -21.73
CA ASP A 515 -26.50 -16.69 -21.59
C ASP A 515 -25.96 -17.25 -20.26
N LYS A 516 -26.81 -17.26 -19.24
CA LYS A 516 -26.50 -17.77 -17.89
C LYS A 516 -26.09 -19.25 -17.85
N ALA A 517 -26.37 -20.04 -18.89
CA ALA A 517 -25.96 -21.45 -18.98
C ALA A 517 -24.59 -21.64 -19.65
N LYS A 518 -24.02 -20.60 -20.28
CA LYS A 518 -22.69 -20.61 -20.92
C LYS A 518 -21.70 -19.62 -20.31
N HIS A 519 -22.14 -18.56 -19.64
CA HIS A 519 -21.26 -17.56 -19.05
C HIS A 519 -20.48 -18.13 -17.86
N ASN A 520 -19.19 -18.43 -18.07
CA ASN A 520 -18.26 -18.92 -17.04
C ASN A 520 -17.35 -17.82 -16.43
N GLY A 521 -17.59 -16.55 -16.76
CA GLY A 521 -16.85 -15.42 -16.20
C GLY A 521 -15.40 -15.27 -16.69
N ILE A 522 -14.93 -16.10 -17.62
CA ILE A 522 -13.60 -15.96 -18.24
C ILE A 522 -13.65 -14.86 -19.31
N MET A 523 -12.67 -13.96 -19.30
CA MET A 523 -12.54 -12.89 -20.30
C MET A 523 -11.90 -13.42 -21.59
N ALA A 524 -12.51 -13.11 -22.74
CA ALA A 524 -11.99 -13.43 -24.06
C ALA A 524 -10.91 -12.44 -24.51
N PRO A 525 -9.83 -12.91 -25.16
CA PRO A 525 -8.80 -12.06 -25.73
C PRO A 525 -9.29 -11.44 -27.04
N VAL A 526 -9.79 -10.20 -26.94
CA VAL A 526 -10.30 -9.41 -28.07
C VAL A 526 -9.33 -8.27 -28.38
N GLU A 527 -9.22 -7.89 -29.65
CA GLU A 527 -8.50 -6.68 -30.07
C GLU A 527 -9.43 -5.47 -30.12
N TYR A 528 -8.92 -4.33 -29.66
CA TYR A 528 -9.48 -2.99 -29.83
C TYR A 528 -8.53 -2.17 -30.71
N SER A 529 -9.06 -1.52 -31.74
CA SER A 529 -8.28 -0.69 -32.67
C SER A 529 -8.76 0.75 -32.65
N ASP A 530 -7.82 1.69 -32.59
CA ASP A 530 -8.07 3.12 -32.78
C ASP A 530 -7.05 3.74 -33.74
N LYS A 531 -7.09 5.06 -33.91
CA LYS A 531 -6.19 5.82 -34.80
C LYS A 531 -4.70 5.80 -34.39
N THR A 532 -4.36 5.24 -33.24
CA THR A 532 -2.99 5.16 -32.70
C THR A 532 -2.41 3.74 -32.69
N GLY A 533 -3.25 2.71 -32.80
CA GLY A 533 -2.77 1.33 -32.82
C GLY A 533 -3.87 0.27 -32.71
N THR A 534 -3.45 -0.96 -32.46
CA THR A 534 -4.32 -2.08 -32.09
C THR A 534 -3.78 -2.74 -30.84
N TYR A 535 -4.68 -3.03 -29.91
CA TYR A 535 -4.40 -3.35 -28.52
C TYR A 535 -5.30 -4.50 -28.08
N SER A 536 -4.77 -5.44 -27.29
CA SER A 536 -5.62 -6.37 -26.56
C SER A 536 -6.54 -5.58 -25.62
N ILE A 537 -7.78 -6.04 -25.46
CA ILE A 537 -8.82 -5.28 -24.75
C ILE A 537 -8.46 -4.98 -23.29
N GLY A 538 -7.64 -5.82 -22.66
CA GLY A 538 -7.05 -5.56 -21.34
C GLY A 538 -6.06 -4.39 -21.34
N VAL A 539 -5.17 -4.31 -22.34
CA VAL A 539 -4.26 -3.15 -22.54
C VAL A 539 -5.06 -1.88 -22.80
N ALA A 540 -6.06 -1.94 -23.69
CA ALA A 540 -6.91 -0.79 -23.99
C ALA A 540 -7.64 -0.30 -22.74
N MET A 541 -8.25 -1.20 -21.97
CA MET A 541 -8.95 -0.85 -20.73
C MET A 541 -8.00 -0.32 -19.64
N ALA A 542 -6.78 -0.85 -19.54
CA ALA A 542 -5.77 -0.36 -18.60
C ALA A 542 -5.34 1.08 -18.92
N ILE A 543 -5.07 1.39 -20.19
CA ILE A 543 -4.71 2.75 -20.64
C ILE A 543 -5.89 3.70 -20.47
N ALA A 544 -7.07 3.33 -21.00
CA ALA A 544 -8.27 4.16 -20.95
C ALA A 544 -8.69 4.49 -19.51
N SER A 545 -8.69 3.49 -18.62
CA SER A 545 -9.00 3.70 -17.18
C SER A 545 -7.97 4.61 -16.51
N ALA A 546 -6.68 4.44 -16.82
CA ALA A 546 -5.61 5.23 -16.21
C ALA A 546 -5.64 6.71 -16.65
N GLN A 547 -5.98 6.97 -17.92
CA GLN A 547 -6.20 8.32 -18.45
C GLN A 547 -7.51 8.93 -17.94
N HIS A 548 -8.65 8.30 -18.21
CA HIS A 548 -10.00 8.85 -17.95
C HIS A 548 -10.25 9.12 -16.46
N HIS A 549 -9.87 8.19 -15.58
CA HIS A 549 -10.05 8.35 -14.14
C HIS A 549 -8.88 9.05 -13.43
N GLY A 550 -7.83 9.46 -14.16
CA GLY A 550 -6.63 10.09 -13.61
C GLY A 550 -5.86 9.20 -12.63
N GLU A 551 -5.91 7.87 -12.82
CA GLU A 551 -5.34 6.89 -11.89
C GLU A 551 -3.81 6.83 -12.01
N CYS A 552 -3.13 7.80 -11.40
CA CYS A 552 -1.67 7.83 -11.25
C CYS A 552 -1.23 8.10 -9.79
N GLY A 553 -0.07 7.56 -9.42
CA GLY A 553 0.51 7.67 -8.08
C GLY A 553 0.72 9.13 -7.66
N ALA A 554 0.21 9.53 -6.49
CA ALA A 554 0.12 10.93 -6.09
C ALA A 554 1.47 11.68 -6.14
N VAL A 555 2.54 11.02 -5.69
CA VAL A 555 3.92 11.55 -5.67
C VAL A 555 4.69 11.21 -6.95
N THR A 556 4.62 9.96 -7.42
CA THR A 556 5.50 9.45 -8.49
C THR A 556 5.00 9.71 -9.91
N LYS A 557 3.71 10.06 -10.07
CA LYS A 557 2.96 10.22 -11.33
C LYS A 557 2.92 9.01 -12.27
N LYS A 558 3.44 7.86 -11.82
CA LYS A 558 3.33 6.55 -12.48
C LYS A 558 1.86 6.18 -12.67
N PRO A 559 1.42 5.72 -13.86
CA PRO A 559 0.08 5.16 -14.03
C PRO A 559 -0.15 3.99 -13.08
N ARG A 560 -1.35 3.85 -12.51
CA ARG A 560 -1.76 2.65 -11.78
C ARG A 560 -2.39 1.68 -12.76
N VAL A 561 -2.04 0.40 -12.66
CA VAL A 561 -2.82 -0.64 -13.33
C VAL A 561 -4.17 -0.79 -12.61
N CYS A 562 -5.24 -0.78 -13.41
CA CYS A 562 -6.61 -0.91 -12.97
C CYS A 562 -7.14 -2.33 -13.21
N GLY A 563 -8.23 -2.69 -12.53
CA GLY A 563 -8.86 -4.00 -12.62
C GLY A 563 -10.31 -4.03 -12.13
N PHE A 564 -10.92 -5.21 -12.12
CA PHE A 564 -12.24 -5.46 -11.53
C PHE A 564 -12.23 -5.35 -9.99
N PHE A 565 -13.40 -5.22 -9.35
CA PHE A 565 -13.49 -5.35 -7.89
C PHE A 565 -13.17 -6.79 -7.46
N ASP A 566 -12.25 -7.01 -6.52
CA ASP A 566 -11.77 -8.35 -6.16
C ASP A 566 -12.36 -8.86 -4.84
N CYS A 567 -13.38 -9.69 -4.91
CA CYS A 567 -13.97 -10.31 -3.72
C CYS A 567 -13.10 -11.40 -3.10
N VAL A 568 -12.16 -12.00 -3.85
CA VAL A 568 -11.26 -13.04 -3.33
C VAL A 568 -10.28 -12.43 -2.34
N LEU A 569 -9.65 -11.31 -2.73
CA LEU A 569 -8.77 -10.55 -1.84
C LEU A 569 -9.56 -9.81 -0.75
N GLN A 570 -10.73 -9.23 -1.06
CA GLN A 570 -11.51 -8.48 -0.06
C GLN A 570 -12.06 -9.38 1.06
N HIS A 571 -12.41 -10.65 0.79
CA HIS A 571 -12.85 -11.58 1.82
C HIS A 571 -11.81 -11.75 2.94
N GLU A 572 -10.53 -11.96 2.58
CA GLU A 572 -9.47 -12.15 3.57
C GLU A 572 -9.14 -10.86 4.33
N VAL A 573 -9.38 -9.69 3.74
CA VAL A 573 -9.31 -8.41 4.47
C VAL A 573 -10.41 -8.37 5.54
N ASN A 574 -11.66 -8.70 5.18
CA ASN A 574 -12.79 -8.62 6.10
C ASN A 574 -12.72 -9.67 7.22
N SER A 575 -12.24 -10.88 6.94
CA SER A 575 -12.10 -11.93 7.96
C SER A 575 -11.03 -11.63 9.02
N ILE A 576 -10.05 -10.75 8.70
CA ILE A 576 -8.93 -10.42 9.60
C ILE A 576 -9.02 -9.01 10.19
N GLN A 577 -9.54 -8.02 9.45
CA GLN A 577 -9.70 -6.63 9.94
C GLN A 577 -11.12 -6.33 10.45
N GLY A 578 -12.11 -7.16 10.15
CA GLY A 578 -13.51 -6.97 10.57
C GLY A 578 -14.44 -6.50 9.45
N PRO A 579 -15.76 -6.39 9.73
CA PRO A 579 -16.78 -6.42 8.68
C PRO A 579 -17.01 -5.10 7.94
N TYR A 580 -16.80 -3.94 8.57
CA TYR A 580 -17.24 -2.68 7.97
C TYR A 580 -16.39 -2.28 6.76
N LEU A 581 -17.06 -2.00 5.64
CA LEU A 581 -16.47 -1.57 4.37
C LEU A 581 -17.07 -0.23 3.92
N THR A 582 -16.22 0.72 3.58
CA THR A 582 -16.55 1.93 2.83
C THR A 582 -15.98 1.80 1.43
N ILE A 583 -16.80 2.07 0.42
CA ILE A 583 -16.39 1.97 -0.99
C ILE A 583 -16.26 3.38 -1.56
N SER A 584 -15.09 3.75 -2.07
CA SER A 584 -14.81 5.07 -2.64
C SER A 584 -15.02 5.12 -4.16
N ALA A 585 -15.27 6.33 -4.66
CA ALA A 585 -15.35 6.70 -6.08
C ALA A 585 -16.37 5.90 -6.93
N LEU A 586 -17.42 5.34 -6.31
CA LEU A 586 -18.41 4.51 -7.00
C LEU A 586 -19.26 5.31 -8.01
N ASP A 587 -19.30 6.65 -7.89
CA ASP A 587 -19.81 7.58 -8.90
C ASP A 587 -19.16 7.41 -10.28
N ARG A 588 -17.92 6.91 -10.37
CA ARG A 588 -17.30 6.54 -11.66
C ARG A 588 -18.08 5.46 -12.40
N GLY A 589 -18.86 4.63 -11.70
CA GLY A 589 -19.75 3.64 -12.30
C GLY A 589 -20.95 4.23 -13.05
N ASP A 590 -21.22 5.53 -12.91
CA ASP A 590 -22.22 6.25 -13.71
C ASP A 590 -21.86 6.30 -15.21
N GLU A 591 -20.62 5.96 -15.59
CA GLU A 591 -20.12 5.94 -16.97
C GLU A 591 -19.92 4.52 -17.54
N TYR A 592 -20.34 3.49 -16.81
CA TYR A 592 -20.18 2.08 -17.19
C TYR A 592 -21.51 1.47 -17.66
N ASP A 593 -21.49 0.69 -18.75
CA ASP A 593 -22.68 -0.04 -19.22
C ASP A 593 -22.87 -1.37 -18.48
N LYS A 594 -21.77 -1.98 -18.02
CA LYS A 594 -21.72 -3.08 -17.04
C LYS A 594 -20.53 -2.87 -16.10
N VAL A 595 -20.57 -3.48 -14.92
CA VAL A 595 -19.42 -3.56 -13.99
C VAL A 595 -19.07 -5.02 -13.72
N GLY A 596 -17.79 -5.31 -13.49
CA GLY A 596 -17.28 -6.65 -13.25
C GLY A 596 -16.73 -6.82 -11.83
N VAL A 597 -17.04 -7.95 -11.21
CA VAL A 597 -16.57 -8.36 -9.88
C VAL A 597 -15.90 -9.72 -9.97
N THR A 598 -14.64 -9.83 -9.61
CA THR A 598 -13.93 -11.12 -9.53
C THR A 598 -14.37 -11.86 -8.27
N ILE A 599 -15.04 -13.00 -8.45
CA ILE A 599 -15.60 -13.81 -7.34
C ILE A 599 -14.77 -15.06 -7.01
N ALA A 600 -13.93 -15.47 -7.97
CA ALA A 600 -13.01 -16.58 -7.85
C ALA A 600 -11.85 -16.37 -8.84
N TYR A 601 -10.78 -17.15 -8.69
CA TYR A 601 -9.75 -17.33 -9.70
C TYR A 601 -9.75 -18.78 -10.19
N VAL A 602 -9.19 -19.00 -11.38
CA VAL A 602 -8.69 -20.31 -11.82
C VAL A 602 -7.18 -20.25 -11.98
N TYR A 603 -6.47 -21.21 -11.40
CA TYR A 603 -5.04 -21.39 -11.64
C TYR A 603 -4.85 -22.03 -13.02
N TYR A 604 -4.02 -21.43 -13.88
CA TYR A 604 -3.59 -22.01 -15.14
C TYR A 604 -2.24 -21.45 -15.61
N ASP A 605 -1.28 -22.36 -15.82
CA ASP A 605 0.01 -22.10 -16.45
C ASP A 605 0.13 -22.92 -17.76
N PRO A 606 0.34 -22.30 -18.94
CA PRO A 606 0.43 -23.01 -20.21
C PRO A 606 1.49 -24.11 -20.27
N GLU A 607 2.58 -23.93 -19.54
CA GLU A 607 3.72 -24.83 -19.43
C GLU A 607 3.48 -25.94 -18.39
N GLY A 608 2.29 -25.98 -17.77
CA GLY A 608 1.84 -27.02 -16.85
C GLY A 608 2.44 -26.92 -15.45
N LYS A 609 3.10 -25.81 -15.11
CA LYS A 609 3.78 -25.59 -13.83
C LYS A 609 2.81 -25.76 -12.66
N ARG A 610 3.28 -26.45 -11.63
CA ARG A 610 2.60 -26.55 -10.32
C ARG A 610 3.34 -25.70 -9.30
N VAL A 611 2.63 -25.13 -8.34
CA VAL A 611 3.22 -24.35 -7.24
C VAL A 611 2.69 -24.88 -5.92
N ASP A 612 3.59 -25.33 -5.05
CA ASP A 612 3.26 -25.60 -3.65
C ASP A 612 3.27 -24.30 -2.85
N VAL A 613 2.19 -24.05 -2.10
CA VAL A 613 2.16 -23.02 -1.05
C VAL A 613 1.74 -23.68 0.26
N ASN A 614 2.71 -23.86 1.16
CA ASN A 614 2.52 -24.40 2.51
C ASN A 614 1.81 -25.78 2.54
N GLY A 615 2.14 -26.67 1.60
CA GLY A 615 1.55 -28.01 1.46
C GLY A 615 0.29 -28.07 0.60
N ARG A 616 -0.20 -26.94 0.08
CA ARG A 616 -1.25 -26.92 -0.96
C ARG A 616 -0.60 -26.71 -2.33
N VAL A 617 -0.52 -27.79 -3.11
CA VAL A 617 -0.09 -27.76 -4.51
C VAL A 617 -1.22 -27.28 -5.41
N TYR A 618 -1.01 -26.17 -6.10
CA TYR A 618 -1.89 -25.64 -7.15
C TYR A 618 -1.47 -26.16 -8.52
N LYS A 619 -2.46 -26.47 -9.36
CA LYS A 619 -2.33 -27.02 -10.73
C LYS A 619 -3.43 -26.48 -11.65
N ASN A 620 -3.24 -26.64 -12.95
CA ASN A 620 -4.18 -26.16 -13.98
C ASN A 620 -5.62 -26.65 -13.73
N GLY A 621 -6.56 -25.72 -13.69
CA GLY A 621 -7.99 -25.97 -13.44
C GLY A 621 -8.42 -25.89 -11.97
N ASP A 622 -7.50 -25.70 -11.02
CA ASP A 622 -7.87 -25.49 -9.61
C ASP A 622 -8.58 -24.13 -9.45
N ILE A 623 -9.76 -24.14 -8.84
CA ILE A 623 -10.57 -22.95 -8.55
C ILE A 623 -10.29 -22.46 -7.13
N ILE A 624 -10.04 -21.15 -6.98
CA ILE A 624 -9.82 -20.45 -5.71
C ILE A 624 -10.97 -19.45 -5.52
N ARG A 625 -11.83 -19.66 -4.53
CA ARG A 625 -13.05 -18.86 -4.29
C ARG A 625 -12.81 -17.73 -3.31
N ALA A 626 -13.66 -16.70 -3.34
CA ALA A 626 -13.81 -15.83 -2.18
C ALA A 626 -14.26 -16.66 -0.96
N GLY A 627 -13.41 -16.70 0.07
CA GLY A 627 -13.55 -17.58 1.24
C GLY A 627 -12.54 -18.73 1.31
N ASP A 628 -11.88 -19.09 0.21
CA ASP A 628 -10.67 -19.92 0.25
C ASP A 628 -9.49 -19.10 0.79
N PRO A 629 -8.51 -19.72 1.47
CA PRO A 629 -7.26 -19.04 1.82
C PRO A 629 -6.52 -18.57 0.56
N VAL A 630 -6.29 -17.26 0.43
CA VAL A 630 -5.58 -16.68 -0.73
C VAL A 630 -4.17 -17.30 -0.84
N PRO A 631 -3.69 -17.74 -2.01
CA PRO A 631 -2.32 -18.22 -2.17
C PRO A 631 -1.25 -17.13 -2.01
N SER A 632 0.03 -17.51 -2.10
CA SER A 632 1.13 -16.56 -2.27
C SER A 632 1.25 -16.06 -3.70
N GLU A 633 1.92 -14.92 -3.87
CA GLU A 633 2.27 -14.26 -5.12
C GLU A 633 2.81 -15.23 -6.19
N ALA A 634 3.65 -16.19 -5.78
CA ALA A 634 4.22 -17.23 -6.65
C ALA A 634 3.18 -18.11 -7.38
N ALA A 635 1.98 -18.32 -6.81
CA ALA A 635 0.87 -18.99 -7.46
C ALA A 635 -0.16 -18.00 -8.05
N LEU A 636 -0.29 -16.80 -7.49
CA LEU A 636 -1.18 -15.75 -8.00
C LEU A 636 -0.75 -15.23 -9.39
N TYR A 637 0.53 -15.28 -9.76
CA TYR A 637 0.98 -14.99 -11.13
C TYR A 637 0.39 -15.95 -12.19
N HIS A 638 -0.13 -17.11 -11.79
CA HIS A 638 -0.78 -18.10 -12.65
C HIS A 638 -2.31 -18.10 -12.49
N CYS A 639 -2.87 -17.16 -11.72
CA CYS A 639 -4.31 -17.10 -11.45
C CYS A 639 -5.02 -16.12 -12.40
N HIS A 640 -6.09 -16.58 -13.03
CA HIS A 640 -6.92 -15.81 -13.97
C HIS A 640 -8.30 -15.54 -13.35
N PRO A 641 -8.91 -14.35 -13.55
CA PRO A 641 -10.10 -13.95 -12.83
C PRO A 641 -11.37 -14.59 -13.41
N ILE A 642 -12.24 -15.09 -12.54
CA ILE A 642 -13.62 -15.46 -12.86
C ILE A 642 -14.52 -14.30 -12.44
N VAL A 643 -15.06 -13.60 -13.43
CA VAL A 643 -15.74 -12.32 -13.27
C VAL A 643 -17.25 -12.50 -13.37
N LYS A 644 -17.97 -12.12 -12.31
CA LYS A 644 -19.41 -11.87 -12.36
C LYS A 644 -19.65 -10.50 -12.98
N LEU A 645 -20.47 -10.44 -14.03
CA LEU A 645 -20.95 -9.19 -14.60
C LEU A 645 -22.26 -8.74 -13.94
N ILE A 646 -22.41 -7.43 -13.76
CA ILE A 646 -23.58 -6.75 -13.20
C ILE A 646 -23.91 -5.57 -14.11
N ASP A 647 -25.20 -5.30 -14.34
CA ASP A 647 -25.62 -4.18 -15.19
C ASP A 647 -25.24 -2.82 -14.57
N GLY A 648 -24.81 -1.89 -15.43
CA GLY A 648 -24.47 -0.52 -15.03
C GLY A 648 -25.70 0.30 -14.66
N TRP A 649 -25.48 1.58 -14.37
CA TRP A 649 -26.54 2.50 -13.91
C TRP A 649 -26.44 3.90 -14.54
N ARG A 650 -25.90 4.00 -15.75
CA ARG A 650 -25.77 5.24 -16.54
C ARG A 650 -27.07 6.07 -16.58
N ASP A 651 -28.22 5.41 -16.71
CA ASP A 651 -29.56 6.06 -16.76
C ASP A 651 -30.02 6.62 -15.40
N LYS A 652 -29.40 6.19 -14.30
CA LYS A 652 -29.74 6.54 -12.92
C LYS A 652 -28.45 6.81 -12.13
N PRO A 653 -27.70 7.85 -12.50
CA PRO A 653 -26.40 8.16 -11.89
C PRO A 653 -26.51 8.36 -10.38
N ILE A 654 -25.50 7.94 -9.62
CA ILE A 654 -25.43 8.17 -8.16
C ILE A 654 -24.66 9.43 -7.79
N ALA A 655 -23.86 10.01 -8.69
CA ALA A 655 -23.04 11.19 -8.40
C ALA A 655 -23.84 12.33 -7.76
N ALA A 656 -23.28 12.98 -6.73
CA ALA A 656 -23.97 14.01 -5.94
C ALA A 656 -24.49 15.19 -6.77
N ALA A 657 -23.79 15.55 -7.86
CA ALA A 657 -24.21 16.58 -8.81
C ALA A 657 -25.41 16.18 -9.70
N LYS A 658 -25.77 14.89 -9.74
CA LYS A 658 -26.83 14.32 -10.61
C LYS A 658 -27.99 13.70 -9.81
N ARG A 659 -27.75 13.18 -8.60
CA ARG A 659 -28.72 12.47 -7.75
C ARG A 659 -29.27 13.35 -6.62
N ARG A 660 -30.58 13.30 -6.38
CA ARG A 660 -31.20 13.89 -5.18
C ARG A 660 -31.02 12.98 -3.97
N ARG A 661 -30.83 13.58 -2.78
CA ARG A 661 -30.70 12.85 -1.52
C ARG A 661 -31.93 11.96 -1.25
N ASN A 662 -31.74 10.78 -0.67
CA ASN A 662 -32.77 9.78 -0.39
C ASN A 662 -33.53 9.21 -1.62
N THR A 663 -33.14 9.55 -2.86
CA THR A 663 -33.66 8.83 -4.04
C THR A 663 -33.23 7.35 -3.98
N PRO A 664 -34.14 6.38 -4.21
CA PRO A 664 -33.80 4.95 -4.21
C PRO A 664 -32.59 4.64 -5.10
N LEU A 665 -31.71 3.75 -4.63
CA LEU A 665 -30.51 3.41 -5.39
C LEU A 665 -30.82 2.60 -6.66
N PRO A 666 -30.00 2.71 -7.72
CA PRO A 666 -30.16 1.92 -8.92
C PRO A 666 -29.99 0.43 -8.63
N ARG A 667 -30.72 -0.42 -9.36
CA ARG A 667 -30.64 -1.88 -9.20
C ARG A 667 -29.21 -2.40 -9.35
N GLY A 668 -28.45 -1.91 -10.34
CA GLY A 668 -27.05 -2.30 -10.55
C GLY A 668 -26.15 -2.00 -9.34
N VAL A 669 -26.36 -0.87 -8.67
CA VAL A 669 -25.65 -0.52 -7.41
C VAL A 669 -26.07 -1.48 -6.30
N CYS A 670 -27.37 -1.70 -6.09
CA CYS A 670 -27.86 -2.64 -5.10
C CYS A 670 -27.35 -4.08 -5.33
N GLU A 671 -27.26 -4.52 -6.59
CA GLU A 671 -26.75 -5.84 -6.97
C GLU A 671 -25.23 -5.95 -6.80
N LEU A 672 -24.48 -4.89 -7.10
CA LEU A 672 -23.04 -4.79 -6.80
C LEU A 672 -22.77 -4.87 -5.29
N LEU A 673 -23.46 -4.07 -4.48
CA LEU A 673 -23.29 -4.09 -3.03
C LEU A 673 -23.71 -5.44 -2.43
N SER A 674 -24.82 -6.02 -2.90
CA SER A 674 -25.25 -7.36 -2.47
C SER A 674 -24.21 -8.42 -2.82
N THR A 675 -23.59 -8.33 -4.01
CA THR A 675 -22.52 -9.23 -4.46
C THR A 675 -21.29 -9.11 -3.57
N ILE A 676 -20.83 -7.90 -3.30
CA ILE A 676 -19.67 -7.65 -2.44
C ILE A 676 -19.93 -8.19 -1.03
N GLU A 677 -21.05 -7.87 -0.41
CA GLU A 677 -21.39 -8.38 0.93
C GLU A 677 -21.52 -9.91 0.97
N TYR A 678 -22.10 -10.53 -0.06
CA TYR A 678 -22.26 -11.98 -0.15
C TYR A 678 -20.91 -12.71 -0.23
N PHE A 679 -19.99 -12.26 -1.09
CA PHE A 679 -18.72 -12.95 -1.29
C PHE A 679 -17.64 -12.61 -0.25
N THR A 680 -17.72 -11.45 0.41
CA THR A 680 -16.67 -10.97 1.33
C THR A 680 -17.05 -11.05 2.81
N ASN A 681 -18.31 -11.36 3.12
CA ASN A 681 -18.91 -11.24 4.46
C ASN A 681 -18.77 -9.83 5.08
N CYS A 682 -18.57 -8.79 4.27
CA CYS A 682 -18.54 -7.42 4.75
C CYS A 682 -19.94 -6.89 5.09
N LYS A 683 -19.97 -5.75 5.80
CA LYS A 683 -21.10 -4.83 5.85
C LYS A 683 -20.71 -3.55 5.12
N VAL A 684 -21.39 -3.19 4.03
CA VAL A 684 -21.15 -1.90 3.37
C VAL A 684 -21.79 -0.82 4.22
N LEU A 685 -20.96 0.05 4.78
CA LEU A 685 -21.36 1.17 5.62
C LEU A 685 -21.75 2.39 4.78
N SER A 686 -20.99 2.63 3.70
CA SER A 686 -21.22 3.76 2.80
C SER A 686 -20.56 3.59 1.43
N ILE A 687 -21.07 4.35 0.46
CA ILE A 687 -20.46 4.55 -0.87
C ILE A 687 -20.14 6.03 -1.09
N GLY A 688 -18.94 6.33 -1.56
CA GLY A 688 -18.60 7.66 -2.08
C GLY A 688 -19.27 7.89 -3.43
N ASN A 689 -19.87 9.07 -3.60
CA ASN A 689 -20.57 9.46 -4.82
C ASN A 689 -20.15 10.85 -5.34
N GLY A 690 -18.87 11.18 -5.23
CA GLY A 690 -18.30 12.45 -5.69
C GLY A 690 -16.98 12.82 -5.00
N PRO A 691 -16.34 13.93 -5.42
CA PRO A 691 -15.02 14.34 -4.95
C PRO A 691 -15.03 15.10 -3.61
N ASN A 692 -16.12 15.78 -3.24
CA ASN A 692 -16.17 16.60 -2.02
C ASN A 692 -16.30 15.72 -0.78
N GLY A 693 -15.79 16.15 0.39
CA GLY A 693 -15.81 15.39 1.64
C GLY A 693 -17.19 14.81 1.98
N ASP A 694 -18.24 15.61 1.85
CA ASP A 694 -19.63 15.23 2.15
C ASP A 694 -20.33 14.38 1.06
N ASP A 695 -19.71 14.13 -0.11
CA ASP A 695 -20.30 13.29 -1.17
C ASP A 695 -20.21 11.79 -0.81
N ILE A 696 -20.92 11.38 0.25
CA ILE A 696 -20.97 10.02 0.79
C ILE A 696 -22.42 9.63 1.09
N ILE A 697 -22.87 8.54 0.49
CA ILE A 697 -24.17 7.91 0.78
C ILE A 697 -23.95 6.87 1.88
N TYR A 698 -24.46 7.15 3.08
CA TYR A 698 -24.44 6.22 4.22
C TYR A 698 -25.66 5.30 4.22
N PHE A 699 -25.50 4.07 4.71
CA PHE A 699 -26.57 3.08 4.82
C PHE A 699 -26.98 2.78 6.25
N ARG A 700 -28.23 2.37 6.42
CA ARG A 700 -28.72 1.73 7.65
C ARG A 700 -28.06 0.35 7.80
N GLN A 701 -27.64 -0.01 9.02
CA GLN A 701 -26.83 -1.20 9.35
C GLN A 701 -27.59 -2.27 10.13
#